data_AF-A0A8T7JSF5-F1
#
_entry.id   AF-A0A8T7JSF5-F1
#
_cell.length_a   1.000
_cell.length_b   1.000
_cell.length_c   1.000
_cell.angle_alpha   90.00
_cell.angle_beta   90.00
_cell.angle_gamma   90.00
#
_symmetry.space_group_name_H-M   'P 1'
#
loop_
_entity.id
_entity.type
_entity.pdbx_description
1 polymer ?
#
loop_
_entity_poly.entity_id
_entity_poly.type
_entity_poly.pdbx_seq_one_letter_code
_entity_poly.pdbx_strand_id
1 'polypeptide(L)'
;MARSELLIPIIFVLAAIFYALLGLYAWRKRPALAVASFAWVMLSMSIWAFTYALEIILPSLPAKIFIINIEYLGILGAPIFLFAFTMDLIGKSHLITRRLKIIAASFAALILLMVWSNPLHNLMWDMETVRHLGVLSLFSIRFGPLFWLHILFSAFLTSSAGFLLLNDLLAHSGKLRMQILLVIISLLSSLSGLTFFVLGYSPIPGIDLSSLLFLPGAIGLAWITLQNRIPEFLSLEYLNVLKNMRHGVLVLNARHRVLYINSVAQSLLQCPEENAIGQPLSQMAGEFAPAISPYLHPQETHTEIQIERQDNWKYLEMAVAPISSRIPGQSNLLITLYDITRQKEKELELNRRSLIMTVISSTAEKFLETREWERNIPTALQNLGTAVGAARAQYIKALQISEDEFTLRLQHEWHLPELTPQTEHPIFTNRVLKISEFGGWLSALAQEHCVQITKSKLPPPEREVLEQMGSLSICGCPVFINGALYAFFVFHDPTRERHWDDMELDAFQTFANLFNAAAMQAHTEARLLRRQRDLTLLHDIIRASLQAGTMQEMTTNATEKLAKLVGANGCFLTLWDEAAARPIPFSAYGNLKKVYPKIKVPPGEKTFTQSVLAAGKTLLIDDVETTPYASRGITSKFPSRSLIALPLTTPQQKLGALLVSFEQRRSFEKDEVEICEQAAALIALALEKFQAKEEAEHRAATSESLRKAGMAVTQKNTFEDAIQHILEQLKLIIQYNSASIQLIRGDALEIVGGHGWVSEQEVIGMKFPIPGENPNTAVIQQSSAVYLPDVRARYEQFNHPPHNHIRSWLGIPLIAQDKVIGLLAIDGSTPDQFSENDIMAAGEFAKQVAITIENTRLLQESRSLAITDELTGVYNRRGLLQLGEFEFQRARRINRPISLMLFDIDHFKKINDAHGHPIGDQILRQLAQICSQLSRATDLAARYGGEEFTILLAETNHDIARIIGERLRSAIMKHPFHTEAGDLSVTVSIGIAEADKKDNLESLIKKADTALYQAKNSGRNRVVVYREGSASLDQI
;
A
#
# COMPACT_ATOMS: atom_id res chain seq x y z
N MET A 1 18.18 6.13 55.47
CA MET A 1 18.34 7.03 54.31
C MET A 1 17.63 6.43 53.10
N ALA A 2 18.18 5.45 52.37
CA ALA A 2 17.60 4.86 51.12
C ALA A 2 16.05 4.84 50.93
N ARG A 3 15.23 4.54 51.95
CA ARG A 3 13.75 4.58 51.84
C ARG A 3 13.16 5.99 51.61
N SER A 4 13.81 7.07 52.03
CA SER A 4 13.30 8.44 51.83
C SER A 4 13.64 9.01 50.46
N GLU A 5 14.74 8.57 49.84
CA GLU A 5 15.18 9.03 48.52
C GLU A 5 14.18 8.62 47.41
N LEU A 6 13.63 7.40 47.52
CA LEU A 6 12.60 6.88 46.61
C LEU A 6 11.23 7.59 46.72
N LEU A 7 10.96 8.36 47.79
CA LEU A 7 9.69 9.07 47.93
C LEU A 7 9.58 10.25 46.94
N ILE A 8 10.68 10.91 46.61
CA ILE A 8 10.68 12.11 45.79
C ILE A 8 10.19 11.81 44.35
N PRO A 9 10.74 10.83 43.61
CA PRO A 9 10.21 10.46 42.30
C PRO A 9 8.74 9.99 42.35
N ILE A 10 8.33 9.27 43.41
CA ILE A 10 6.95 8.81 43.58
C ILE A 10 5.98 10.00 43.69
N ILE A 11 6.36 11.08 44.38
CA ILE A 11 5.55 12.31 44.49
C ILE A 11 5.37 12.96 43.11
N PHE A 12 6.43 13.04 42.29
CA PHE A 12 6.34 13.54 40.91
C PHE A 12 5.44 12.66 40.01
N VAL A 13 5.55 11.33 40.09
CA VAL A 13 4.66 10.42 39.34
C VAL A 13 3.20 10.57 39.77
N LEU A 14 2.92 10.69 41.07
CA LEU A 14 1.56 10.90 41.57
C LEU A 14 0.97 12.25 41.11
N ALA A 15 1.77 13.32 41.10
CA ALA A 15 1.36 14.62 40.54
C ALA A 15 1.10 14.53 39.03
N ALA A 16 1.96 13.83 38.28
CA ALA A 16 1.80 13.61 36.84
C ALA A 16 0.49 12.86 36.50
N ILE A 17 0.16 11.82 37.26
CA ILE A 17 -1.11 11.08 37.12
C ILE A 17 -2.30 11.99 37.45
N PHE A 18 -2.21 12.79 38.50
CA PHE A 18 -3.27 13.73 38.87
C PHE A 18 -3.54 14.77 37.78
N TYR A 19 -2.47 15.36 37.21
CA TYR A 19 -2.58 16.27 36.06
C TYR A 19 -3.20 15.57 34.83
N ALA A 20 -2.78 14.34 34.50
CA ALA A 20 -3.36 13.59 33.38
C ALA A 20 -4.87 13.36 33.56
N LEU A 21 -5.31 12.99 34.77
CA LEU A 21 -6.72 12.76 35.09
C LEU A 21 -7.55 14.05 35.01
N LEU A 22 -7.04 15.18 35.53
CA LEU A 22 -7.69 16.49 35.37
C LEU A 22 -7.80 16.91 33.89
N GLY A 23 -6.71 16.74 33.13
CA GLY A 23 -6.68 17.05 31.70
C GLY A 23 -7.69 16.22 30.91
N LEU A 24 -7.75 14.91 31.13
CA LEU A 24 -8.72 14.01 30.49
C LEU A 24 -10.17 14.32 30.90
N TYR A 25 -10.42 14.69 32.16
CA TYR A 25 -11.76 15.08 32.62
C TYR A 25 -12.22 16.39 31.96
N ALA A 26 -11.36 17.41 31.91
CA ALA A 26 -11.61 18.64 31.17
C ALA A 26 -11.79 18.39 29.66
N TRP A 27 -10.98 17.51 29.07
CA TRP A 27 -11.08 17.14 27.65
C TRP A 27 -12.40 16.44 27.28
N ARG A 28 -13.09 15.82 28.24
CA ARG A 28 -14.46 15.30 28.08
C ARG A 28 -15.56 16.35 28.31
N LYS A 29 -15.25 17.50 28.91
CA LYS A 29 -16.18 18.63 29.19
C LYS A 29 -15.94 19.85 28.27
N ARG A 30 -15.52 19.62 27.02
CA ARG A 30 -15.09 20.65 26.06
C ARG A 30 -16.07 21.79 25.65
N PRO A 31 -17.42 21.71 25.69
CA PRO A 31 -18.28 22.75 25.09
C PRO A 31 -18.43 24.03 25.95
N ALA A 32 -17.38 24.46 26.65
CA ALA A 32 -17.32 25.70 27.39
C ALA A 32 -15.96 26.41 27.14
N LEU A 33 -15.98 27.74 27.18
CA LEU A 33 -14.79 28.57 27.00
C LEU A 33 -13.70 28.21 28.04
N ALA A 34 -12.43 28.44 27.70
CA ALA A 34 -11.25 28.12 28.51
C ALA A 34 -10.98 26.62 28.82
N VAL A 35 -11.98 25.73 28.81
CA VAL A 35 -11.81 24.31 29.20
C VAL A 35 -10.83 23.56 28.28
N ALA A 36 -10.82 23.87 26.98
CA ALA A 36 -9.86 23.28 26.05
C ALA A 36 -8.41 23.69 26.35
N SER A 37 -8.17 24.97 26.63
CA SER A 37 -6.85 25.52 26.99
C SER A 37 -6.37 24.98 28.34
N PHE A 38 -7.26 24.88 29.33
CA PHE A 38 -6.97 24.25 30.63
C PHE A 38 -6.49 22.80 30.49
N ALA A 39 -7.15 22.00 29.63
CA ALA A 39 -6.75 20.62 29.39
C ALA A 39 -5.33 20.48 28.80
N TRP A 40 -4.88 21.43 27.96
CA TRP A 40 -3.51 21.44 27.43
C TRP A 40 -2.46 21.87 28.47
N VAL A 41 -2.81 22.77 29.40
CA VAL A 41 -1.96 23.06 30.58
C VAL A 41 -1.76 21.78 31.40
N MET A 42 -2.85 21.08 31.74
CA MET A 42 -2.80 19.83 32.50
C MET A 42 -1.92 18.76 31.81
N LEU A 43 -2.05 18.59 30.49
CA LEU A 43 -1.21 17.65 29.75
C LEU A 43 0.29 18.03 29.80
N SER A 44 0.61 19.32 29.65
CA SER A 44 2.00 19.81 29.66
C SER A 44 2.65 19.60 31.04
N MET A 45 1.93 19.90 32.12
CA MET A 45 2.37 19.67 33.49
C MET A 45 2.51 18.17 33.82
N SER A 46 1.64 17.33 33.25
CA SER A 46 1.71 15.87 33.39
C SER A 46 2.97 15.29 32.74
N ILE A 47 3.27 15.70 31.50
CA ILE A 47 4.50 15.30 30.79
C ILE A 47 5.73 15.69 31.61
N TRP A 48 5.83 16.97 32.01
CA TRP A 48 6.98 17.49 32.77
C TRP A 48 7.18 16.74 34.09
N ALA A 49 6.15 16.59 34.92
CA ALA A 49 6.28 15.89 36.20
C ALA A 49 6.65 14.39 36.01
N PHE A 50 6.17 13.73 34.96
CA PHE A 50 6.51 12.33 34.70
C PHE A 50 7.94 12.14 34.19
N THR A 51 8.39 12.95 33.24
CA THR A 51 9.77 12.87 32.73
C THR A 51 10.76 13.21 33.83
N TYR A 52 10.48 14.22 34.66
CA TYR A 52 11.41 14.65 35.69
C TYR A 52 11.62 13.56 36.77
N ALA A 53 10.56 12.82 37.10
CA ALA A 53 10.64 11.64 37.96
C ALA A 53 11.56 10.55 37.40
N LEU A 54 11.54 10.32 36.08
CA LEU A 54 12.44 9.38 35.40
C LEU A 54 13.87 9.94 35.34
N GLU A 55 14.02 11.24 35.10
CA GLU A 55 15.32 11.90 35.01
C GLU A 55 16.13 11.69 36.29
N ILE A 56 15.57 12.03 37.45
CA ILE A 56 16.26 11.92 38.75
C ILE A 56 16.54 10.47 39.21
N ILE A 57 15.82 9.48 38.68
CA ILE A 57 16.09 8.04 38.91
C ILE A 57 17.21 7.52 38.02
N LEU A 58 17.18 7.84 36.72
CA LEU A 58 18.03 7.18 35.72
C LEU A 58 19.52 7.44 35.99
N PRO A 59 20.37 6.40 36.10
CA PRO A 59 21.77 6.59 36.47
C PRO A 59 22.68 6.99 35.29
N SER A 60 22.28 6.69 34.04
CA SER A 60 23.15 6.86 32.86
C SER A 60 22.93 8.18 32.13
N LEU A 61 24.02 8.89 31.85
CA LEU A 61 24.03 10.19 31.16
C LEU A 61 23.23 10.21 29.84
N PRO A 62 23.34 9.22 28.92
CA PRO A 62 22.56 9.23 27.68
C PRO A 62 21.05 9.08 27.91
N ALA A 63 20.63 8.27 28.89
CA ALA A 63 19.21 8.08 29.19
C ALA A 63 18.60 9.34 29.83
N LYS A 64 19.34 10.03 30.70
CA LYS A 64 18.96 11.33 31.24
C LYS A 64 18.79 12.38 30.13
N ILE A 65 19.75 12.51 29.22
CA ILE A 65 19.67 13.45 28.08
C ILE A 65 18.43 13.16 27.21
N PHE A 66 18.15 11.88 26.94
CA PHE A 66 16.96 11.47 26.20
C PHE A 66 15.65 11.86 26.92
N ILE A 67 15.57 11.71 28.25
CA ILE A 67 14.40 12.12 29.03
C ILE A 67 14.24 13.65 29.07
N ILE A 68 15.32 14.42 29.25
CA ILE A 68 15.26 15.90 29.19
C ILE A 68 14.73 16.38 27.83
N ASN A 69 15.12 15.73 26.73
CA ASN A 69 14.62 16.06 25.40
C ASN A 69 13.09 15.88 25.27
N ILE A 70 12.49 14.95 26.01
CA ILE A 70 11.03 14.78 26.08
C ILE A 70 10.41 15.78 27.07
N GLU A 71 11.08 16.02 28.20
CA GLU A 71 10.62 16.94 29.26
C GLU A 71 10.36 18.36 28.76
N TYR A 72 11.22 18.86 27.87
CA TYR A 72 11.08 20.19 27.29
C TYR A 72 9.77 20.41 26.52
N LEU A 73 9.08 19.34 26.09
CA LEU A 73 7.72 19.42 25.54
C LEU A 73 6.72 19.88 26.61
N GLY A 74 6.86 19.40 27.85
CA GLY A 74 6.06 19.81 28.99
C GLY A 74 6.43 21.21 29.50
N ILE A 75 7.73 21.49 29.65
CA ILE A 75 8.25 22.79 30.10
C ILE A 75 7.78 23.92 29.17
N LEU A 76 7.91 23.77 27.85
CA LEU A 76 7.51 24.79 26.87
C LEU A 76 5.98 24.89 26.70
N GLY A 77 5.26 23.76 26.80
CA GLY A 77 3.81 23.75 26.70
C GLY A 77 3.11 24.52 27.82
N ALA A 78 3.57 24.34 29.07
CA ALA A 78 2.94 24.89 30.26
C ALA A 78 2.67 26.42 30.19
N PRO A 79 3.65 27.32 29.99
CA PRO A 79 3.41 28.76 29.96
C PRO A 79 2.59 29.21 28.74
N ILE A 80 2.76 28.55 27.59
CA ILE A 80 2.02 28.88 26.35
C ILE A 80 0.52 28.60 26.52
N PHE A 81 0.16 27.42 27.01
CA PHE A 81 -1.24 27.07 27.23
C PHE A 81 -1.84 27.80 28.45
N LEU A 82 -1.03 28.18 29.45
CA LEU A 82 -1.50 28.92 30.62
C LEU A 82 -1.80 30.39 30.29
N PHE A 83 -1.03 31.01 29.39
CA PHE A 83 -1.37 32.31 28.81
C PHE A 83 -2.64 32.24 27.95
N ALA A 84 -2.78 31.22 27.10
CA ALA A 84 -4.00 31.01 26.31
C ALA A 84 -5.25 30.81 27.20
N PHE A 85 -5.13 29.98 28.23
CA PHE A 85 -6.18 29.78 29.25
C PHE A 85 -6.57 31.07 29.96
N THR A 86 -5.59 31.89 30.35
CA THR A 86 -5.81 33.20 30.99
C THR A 86 -6.64 34.12 30.08
N MET A 87 -6.30 34.17 28.79
CA MET A 87 -6.99 34.99 27.80
C MET A 87 -8.42 34.51 27.50
N ASP A 88 -8.67 33.20 27.53
CA ASP A 88 -10.03 32.65 27.48
C ASP A 88 -10.84 33.00 28.74
N LEU A 89 -10.24 32.93 29.93
CA LEU A 89 -10.89 33.19 31.22
C LEU A 89 -11.39 34.64 31.36
N ILE A 90 -10.64 35.62 30.83
CA ILE A 90 -10.97 37.06 30.87
C ILE A 90 -11.69 37.55 29.59
N GLY A 91 -12.18 36.65 28.73
CA GLY A 91 -12.93 36.96 27.50
C GLY A 91 -12.12 37.60 26.36
N LYS A 92 -10.80 37.80 26.54
CA LYS A 92 -9.91 38.53 25.62
C LYS A 92 -9.20 37.62 24.60
N SER A 93 -9.60 36.35 24.49
CA SER A 93 -9.01 35.36 23.58
C SER A 93 -9.03 35.76 22.10
N HIS A 94 -9.96 36.63 21.70
CA HIS A 94 -10.03 37.25 20.37
C HIS A 94 -8.77 38.06 20.01
N LEU A 95 -8.03 38.58 21.01
CA LEU A 95 -6.76 39.29 20.80
C LEU A 95 -5.61 38.34 20.40
N ILE A 96 -5.72 37.02 20.63
CA ILE A 96 -4.70 36.06 20.20
C ILE A 96 -4.87 35.74 18.71
N THR A 97 -4.41 36.68 17.86
CA THR A 97 -4.46 36.55 16.40
C THR A 97 -3.74 35.29 15.89
N ARG A 98 -4.13 34.80 14.71
CA ARG A 98 -3.48 33.65 14.04
C ARG A 98 -1.96 33.86 13.87
N ARG A 99 -1.50 35.10 13.67
CA ARG A 99 -0.07 35.45 13.59
C ARG A 99 0.64 35.19 14.91
N LEU A 100 0.07 35.63 16.03
CA LEU A 100 0.67 35.42 17.36
C LEU A 100 0.77 33.94 17.73
N LYS A 101 -0.25 33.14 17.38
CA LYS A 101 -0.23 31.67 17.58
C LYS A 101 0.90 31.00 16.78
N ILE A 102 1.11 31.42 15.52
CA ILE A 102 2.22 30.93 14.69
C ILE A 102 3.57 31.33 15.29
N ILE A 103 3.77 32.59 15.68
CA ILE A 103 5.03 33.08 16.28
C ILE A 103 5.39 32.27 17.54
N ALA A 104 4.43 32.07 18.46
CA ALA A 104 4.66 31.30 19.68
C ALA A 104 5.01 29.82 19.38
N ALA A 105 4.33 29.19 18.42
CA ALA A 105 4.61 27.81 18.02
C ALA A 105 5.98 27.68 17.32
N SER A 106 6.35 28.63 16.45
CA SER A 106 7.67 28.66 15.80
C SER A 106 8.81 28.88 16.81
N PHE A 107 8.60 29.72 17.83
CA PHE A 107 9.59 29.91 18.90
C PHE A 107 9.75 28.64 19.74
N ALA A 108 8.65 28.00 20.16
CA ALA A 108 8.71 26.73 20.90
C ALA A 108 9.40 25.63 20.09
N ALA A 109 9.11 25.50 18.80
CA ALA A 109 9.77 24.54 17.90
C ALA A 109 11.28 24.82 17.75
N LEU A 110 11.69 26.09 17.71
CA LEU A 110 13.11 26.47 17.67
C LEU A 110 13.84 26.09 18.97
N ILE A 111 13.25 26.32 20.14
CA ILE A 111 13.86 25.90 21.42
C ILE A 111 13.93 24.37 21.52
N LEU A 112 12.89 23.64 21.10
CA LEU A 112 12.93 22.17 21.07
C LEU A 112 14.06 21.64 20.17
N LEU A 113 14.24 22.24 19.00
CA LEU A 113 15.35 21.89 18.09
C LEU A 113 16.71 22.14 18.77
N MET A 114 16.90 23.32 19.38
CA MET A 114 18.14 23.68 20.09
C MET A 114 18.42 22.82 21.33
N VAL A 115 17.38 22.26 21.96
CA VAL A 115 17.50 21.27 23.04
C VAL A 115 17.94 19.92 22.48
N TRP A 116 17.28 19.42 21.44
CA TRP A 116 17.62 18.11 20.85
C TRP A 116 19.01 18.12 20.17
N SER A 117 19.44 19.26 19.62
CA SER A 117 20.79 19.44 19.06
C SER A 117 21.86 19.80 20.09
N ASN A 118 21.51 20.05 21.37
CA ASN A 118 22.46 20.55 22.36
C ASN A 118 23.78 19.77 22.48
N PRO A 119 23.84 18.42 22.35
CA PRO A 119 25.10 17.68 22.35
C PRO A 119 26.12 18.06 21.26
N LEU A 120 25.73 18.87 20.26
CA LEU A 120 26.61 19.38 19.20
C LEU A 120 27.22 20.76 19.53
N HIS A 121 26.68 21.48 20.52
CA HIS A 121 26.99 22.91 20.71
C HIS A 121 26.90 23.46 22.15
N ASN A 122 26.35 22.72 23.12
CA ASN A 122 26.26 23.06 24.54
C ASN A 122 25.70 24.48 24.84
N LEU A 123 24.76 24.97 24.02
CA LEU A 123 24.21 26.34 24.13
C LEU A 123 22.97 26.43 25.04
N MET A 124 22.28 25.32 25.26
CA MET A 124 21.24 25.21 26.29
C MET A 124 21.91 24.92 27.65
N TRP A 125 22.82 23.96 27.70
CA TRP A 125 23.59 23.64 28.92
C TRP A 125 24.87 22.84 28.61
N ASP A 126 25.81 22.92 29.55
CA ASP A 126 26.99 22.07 29.67
C ASP A 126 26.88 21.17 30.92
N MET A 127 27.50 19.98 30.87
CA MET A 127 27.23 18.85 31.78
C MET A 127 28.52 18.34 32.44
N GLU A 128 28.95 19.01 33.51
CA GLU A 128 30.28 18.77 34.10
C GLU A 128 30.37 17.44 34.87
N THR A 129 29.35 17.07 35.66
CA THR A 129 29.28 15.79 36.40
C THR A 129 27.85 15.34 36.71
N VAL A 130 27.65 14.03 36.85
CA VAL A 130 26.49 13.45 37.56
C VAL A 130 26.89 13.25 39.03
N ARG A 131 26.07 13.76 39.96
CA ARG A 131 26.24 13.59 41.40
C ARG A 131 25.20 12.59 41.92
N HIS A 132 25.63 11.44 42.39
CA HIS A 132 24.76 10.47 43.04
C HIS A 132 24.52 10.84 44.50
N LEU A 133 23.26 11.09 44.86
CA LEU A 133 22.80 11.38 46.21
C LEU A 133 21.96 10.19 46.71
N GLY A 134 22.66 9.09 47.01
CA GLY A 134 22.02 7.80 47.31
C GLY A 134 21.39 7.20 46.05
N VAL A 135 20.10 6.90 46.09
CA VAL A 135 19.34 6.40 44.92
C VAL A 135 19.14 7.49 43.84
N LEU A 136 19.14 8.77 44.22
CA LEU A 136 18.95 9.86 43.28
C LEU A 136 20.24 10.16 42.49
N SER A 137 20.11 10.40 41.20
CA SER A 137 21.20 10.85 40.34
C SER A 137 20.90 12.27 39.87
N LEU A 138 21.60 13.27 40.38
CA LEU A 138 21.37 14.69 40.07
C LEU A 138 22.48 15.23 39.16
N PHE A 139 22.20 16.30 38.41
CA PHE A 139 23.20 16.92 37.54
C PHE A 139 23.91 18.12 38.19
N SER A 140 25.18 18.31 37.82
CA SER A 140 25.88 19.58 37.93
C SER A 140 25.76 20.30 36.58
N ILE A 141 24.65 21.02 36.37
CA ILE A 141 24.33 21.73 35.12
C ILE A 141 24.95 23.13 35.12
N ARG A 142 25.59 23.52 34.02
CA ARG A 142 25.94 24.91 33.74
C ARG A 142 25.05 25.44 32.62
N PHE A 143 24.13 26.35 32.95
CA PHE A 143 23.15 26.89 31.99
C PHE A 143 23.81 27.77 30.92
N GLY A 144 23.53 27.45 29.65
CA GLY A 144 24.01 28.18 28.47
C GLY A 144 23.09 29.35 28.07
N PRO A 145 23.51 30.17 27.08
CA PRO A 145 22.79 31.39 26.70
C PRO A 145 21.36 31.14 26.16
N LEU A 146 21.11 30.01 25.49
CA LEU A 146 19.78 29.71 24.95
C LEU A 146 18.80 29.23 26.04
N PHE A 147 19.28 28.65 27.14
CA PHE A 147 18.44 28.38 28.32
C PHE A 147 17.90 29.69 28.91
N TRP A 148 18.75 30.71 29.08
CA TRP A 148 18.31 32.02 29.56
C TRP A 148 17.31 32.70 28.62
N LEU A 149 17.49 32.56 27.30
CA LEU A 149 16.51 33.04 26.31
C LEU A 149 15.14 32.33 26.45
N HIS A 150 15.14 31.01 26.66
CA HIS A 150 13.92 30.25 26.97
C HIS A 150 13.27 30.72 28.29
N ILE A 151 14.05 30.87 29.37
CA ILE A 151 13.54 31.36 30.66
C ILE A 151 12.91 32.74 30.53
N LEU A 152 13.52 33.67 29.78
CA LEU A 152 12.96 35.00 29.50
C LEU A 152 11.62 34.94 28.75
N PHE A 153 11.47 34.04 27.77
CA PHE A 153 10.21 33.85 27.04
C PHE A 153 9.10 33.27 27.94
N SER A 154 9.43 32.21 28.69
CA SER A 154 8.49 31.55 29.61
C SER A 154 8.08 32.49 30.76
N ALA A 155 9.01 33.30 31.27
CA ALA A 155 8.73 34.37 32.22
C ALA A 155 7.84 35.47 31.59
N PHE A 156 8.14 35.94 30.38
CA PHE A 156 7.34 36.97 29.70
C PHE A 156 5.87 36.56 29.54
N LEU A 157 5.59 35.32 29.10
CA LEU A 157 4.23 34.80 29.00
C LEU A 157 3.54 34.71 30.37
N THR A 158 4.25 34.19 31.38
CA THR A 158 3.74 33.99 32.74
C THR A 158 3.45 35.33 33.44
N SER A 159 4.34 36.30 33.31
CA SER A 159 4.16 37.67 33.82
C SER A 159 3.09 38.44 33.04
N SER A 160 2.95 38.24 31.73
CA SER A 160 1.87 38.85 30.94
C SER A 160 0.50 38.32 31.37
N ALA A 161 0.38 37.00 31.59
CA ALA A 161 -0.82 36.39 32.16
C ALA A 161 -1.12 36.96 33.55
N GLY A 162 -0.11 37.01 34.44
CA GLY A 162 -0.24 37.57 35.79
C GLY A 162 -0.65 39.04 35.80
N PHE A 163 -0.07 39.87 34.94
CA PHE A 163 -0.42 41.30 34.81
C PHE A 163 -1.86 41.49 34.33
N LEU A 164 -2.28 40.75 33.30
CA LEU A 164 -3.65 40.78 32.80
C LEU A 164 -4.65 40.38 33.89
N LEU A 165 -4.37 39.30 34.63
CA LEU A 165 -5.20 38.85 35.76
C LEU A 165 -5.23 39.87 36.90
N LEU A 166 -4.10 40.50 37.26
CA LEU A 166 -4.05 41.52 38.31
C LEU A 166 -4.85 42.77 37.95
N ASN A 167 -4.81 43.21 36.68
CA ASN A 167 -5.63 44.31 36.19
C ASN A 167 -7.13 43.96 36.23
N ASP A 168 -7.48 42.72 35.90
CA ASP A 168 -8.86 42.21 35.90
C ASP A 168 -9.40 41.92 37.32
N LEU A 169 -8.52 41.56 38.28
CA LEU A 169 -8.81 41.32 39.70
C LEU A 169 -9.35 42.57 40.42
N LEU A 170 -8.97 43.76 39.94
CA LEU A 170 -9.44 45.04 40.47
C LEU A 170 -10.77 45.49 39.84
N ALA A 171 -11.04 45.07 38.60
CA ALA A 171 -12.28 45.40 37.89
C ALA A 171 -13.47 44.54 38.35
N HIS A 172 -13.24 43.25 38.64
CA HIS A 172 -14.29 42.30 38.97
C HIS A 172 -14.48 42.08 40.48
N SER A 173 -15.72 41.78 40.89
CA SER A 173 -16.10 41.50 42.28
C SER A 173 -16.75 40.13 42.45
N GLY A 174 -17.02 39.72 43.69
CA GLY A 174 -17.68 38.45 43.99
C GLY A 174 -16.90 37.22 43.52
N LYS A 175 -17.62 36.24 42.95
CA LYS A 175 -17.06 34.93 42.58
C LYS A 175 -15.89 35.03 41.59
N LEU A 176 -16.02 35.83 40.53
CA LEU A 176 -14.99 35.95 39.49
C LEU A 176 -13.65 36.47 40.05
N ARG A 177 -13.69 37.39 41.03
CA ARG A 177 -12.48 37.86 41.73
C ARG A 177 -11.76 36.73 42.48
N MET A 178 -12.50 35.82 43.11
CA MET A 178 -11.93 34.63 43.77
C MET A 178 -11.32 33.64 42.75
N GLN A 179 -11.95 33.50 41.59
CA GLN A 179 -11.45 32.66 40.49
C GLN A 179 -10.10 33.20 39.98
N ILE A 180 -10.04 34.51 39.67
CA ILE A 180 -8.82 35.21 39.23
C ILE A 180 -7.71 35.12 40.29
N LEU A 181 -8.04 35.29 41.58
CA LEU A 181 -7.08 35.18 42.69
C LEU A 181 -6.43 33.80 42.77
N LEU A 182 -7.20 32.72 42.59
CA LEU A 182 -6.66 31.35 42.55
C LEU A 182 -5.74 31.12 41.35
N VAL A 183 -6.03 31.71 40.18
CA VAL A 183 -5.11 31.66 39.02
C VAL A 183 -3.80 32.39 39.33
N ILE A 184 -3.86 33.56 39.98
CA ILE A 184 -2.67 34.32 40.40
C ILE A 184 -1.84 33.53 41.42
N ILE A 185 -2.47 32.88 42.41
CA ILE A 185 -1.78 31.98 43.36
C ILE A 185 -1.10 30.82 42.63
N SER A 186 -1.75 30.25 41.61
CA SER A 186 -1.18 29.18 40.75
C SER A 186 0.11 29.65 40.05
N LEU A 187 0.05 30.82 39.43
CA LEU A 187 1.17 31.45 38.70
C LEU A 187 2.34 31.79 39.63
N LEU A 188 2.07 32.44 40.77
CA LEU A 188 3.09 32.81 41.75
C LEU A 188 3.76 31.59 42.39
N SER A 189 3.00 30.53 42.69
CA SER A 189 3.53 29.29 43.26
C SER A 189 4.49 28.60 42.29
N SER A 190 4.10 28.48 41.02
CA SER A 190 4.97 27.90 39.97
C SER A 190 6.21 28.75 39.69
N LEU A 191 6.07 30.07 39.61
CA LEU A 191 7.19 31.00 39.41
C LEU A 191 8.18 30.97 40.59
N SER A 192 7.70 30.76 41.82
CA SER A 192 8.56 30.61 43.00
C SER A 192 9.44 29.36 42.90
N GLY A 193 8.90 28.23 42.44
CA GLY A 193 9.66 26.99 42.20
C GLY A 193 10.81 27.21 41.22
N LEU A 194 10.50 27.83 40.07
CA LEU A 194 11.49 28.13 39.03
C LEU A 194 12.58 29.07 39.55
N THR A 195 12.19 30.07 40.35
CA THR A 195 13.11 31.02 40.97
C THR A 195 14.05 30.33 41.97
N PHE A 196 13.52 29.45 42.84
CA PHE A 196 14.35 28.69 43.78
C PHE A 196 15.30 27.71 43.09
N PHE A 197 14.86 27.06 42.00
CA PHE A 197 15.71 26.18 41.20
C PHE A 197 16.84 26.95 40.51
N VAL A 198 16.52 27.99 39.74
CA VAL A 198 17.50 28.77 38.95
C VAL A 198 18.50 29.53 39.83
N LEU A 199 18.10 29.98 41.02
CA LEU A 199 19.00 30.63 41.98
C LEU A 199 19.77 29.63 42.88
N GLY A 200 19.53 28.31 42.76
CA GLY A 200 20.17 27.29 43.58
C GLY A 200 19.69 27.19 45.03
N TYR A 201 18.63 27.92 45.41
CA TYR A 201 18.03 27.95 46.75
C TYR A 201 16.86 26.97 46.93
N SER A 202 16.79 25.90 46.11
CA SER A 202 15.74 24.88 46.24
C SER A 202 15.81 24.18 47.61
N PRO A 203 14.67 23.93 48.30
CA PRO A 203 14.61 23.22 49.57
C PRO A 203 15.28 21.83 49.56
N ILE A 204 15.43 21.22 48.38
CA ILE A 204 16.29 20.06 48.17
C ILE A 204 17.30 20.44 47.07
N PRO A 205 18.61 20.58 47.40
CA PRO A 205 19.61 21.06 46.45
C PRO A 205 19.64 20.23 45.16
N GLY A 206 19.54 20.90 44.01
CA GLY A 206 19.56 20.27 42.69
C GLY A 206 18.23 19.69 42.20
N ILE A 207 17.13 19.85 42.93
CA ILE A 207 15.79 19.40 42.50
C ILE A 207 14.91 20.60 42.13
N ASP A 208 14.31 20.57 40.93
CA ASP A 208 13.28 21.53 40.51
C ASP A 208 11.91 21.12 41.08
N LEU A 209 11.27 22.02 41.81
CA LEU A 209 9.94 21.81 42.39
C LEU A 209 8.82 22.53 41.62
N SER A 210 9.14 23.20 40.49
CA SER A 210 8.19 23.99 39.69
C SER A 210 6.94 23.22 39.28
N SER A 211 7.11 21.96 38.84
CA SER A 211 6.00 21.10 38.41
C SER A 211 5.15 20.55 39.57
N LEU A 212 5.67 20.53 40.80
CA LEU A 212 4.92 20.18 42.01
C LEU A 212 4.23 21.40 42.64
N LEU A 213 4.88 22.56 42.67
CA LEU A 213 4.34 23.78 43.27
C LEU A 213 3.14 24.36 42.50
N PHE A 214 2.92 23.95 41.26
CA PHE A 214 1.70 24.23 40.50
C PHE A 214 0.47 23.41 40.95
N LEU A 215 0.65 22.31 41.70
CA LEU A 215 -0.41 21.35 42.02
C LEU A 215 -1.61 21.95 42.80
N PRO A 216 -1.42 22.81 43.82
CA PRO A 216 -2.54 23.50 44.48
C PRO A 216 -3.29 24.42 43.51
N GLY A 217 -2.56 25.02 42.57
CA GLY A 217 -3.12 25.86 41.52
C GLY A 217 -4.00 25.07 40.54
N ALA A 218 -3.52 23.93 40.06
CA ALA A 218 -4.29 23.04 39.19
C ALA A 218 -5.63 22.60 39.82
N ILE A 219 -5.67 22.37 41.13
CA ILE A 219 -6.91 22.08 41.88
C ILE A 219 -7.87 23.28 41.84
N GLY A 220 -7.36 24.49 42.10
CA GLY A 220 -8.15 25.73 41.98
C GLY A 220 -8.71 25.93 40.57
N LEU A 221 -7.85 25.83 39.55
CA LEU A 221 -8.22 25.95 38.13
C LEU A 221 -9.26 24.90 37.70
N ALA A 222 -9.13 23.66 38.17
CA ALA A 222 -10.12 22.61 37.94
C ALA A 222 -11.48 22.97 38.56
N TRP A 223 -11.51 23.44 39.82
CA TRP A 223 -12.75 23.87 40.47
C TRP A 223 -13.45 24.97 39.65
N ILE A 224 -12.70 26.01 39.27
CA ILE A 224 -13.20 27.17 38.52
C ILE A 224 -13.84 26.72 37.20
N THR A 225 -13.07 26.02 36.37
CA THR A 225 -13.44 25.67 34.99
C THR A 225 -14.53 24.61 34.88
N LEU A 226 -14.71 23.78 35.91
CA LEU A 226 -15.58 22.60 35.85
C LEU A 226 -16.89 22.73 36.64
N GLN A 227 -17.10 23.82 37.41
CA GLN A 227 -18.26 23.98 38.32
C GLN A 227 -19.13 25.25 38.15
N ASN A 228 -18.71 26.34 37.49
CA ASN A 228 -19.50 27.58 37.44
C ASN A 228 -19.81 28.08 36.01
N ARG A 229 -21.08 28.41 35.75
CA ARG A 229 -21.55 29.25 34.63
C ARG A 229 -22.33 30.43 35.22
N ILE A 230 -21.95 31.68 34.95
CA ILE A 230 -22.67 32.90 35.40
C ILE A 230 -22.50 34.02 34.35
N PRO A 231 -23.56 34.76 33.95
CA PRO A 231 -23.48 35.96 33.09
C PRO A 231 -23.04 37.26 33.82
N GLU A 232 -23.00 38.36 33.08
CA GLU A 232 -22.41 39.66 33.45
C GLU A 232 -23.31 40.56 34.35
N PHE A 233 -22.72 41.61 34.94
CA PHE A 233 -23.38 42.60 35.82
C PHE A 233 -22.93 44.04 35.51
N LEU A 234 -23.79 45.03 35.76
CA LEU A 234 -23.60 46.46 35.44
C LEU A 234 -23.80 47.38 36.66
N SER A 235 -23.23 48.60 36.63
CA SER A 235 -23.47 49.63 37.66
C SER A 235 -23.18 51.07 37.18
N LEU A 236 -23.64 52.06 37.96
CA LEU A 236 -23.42 53.53 37.82
C LEU A 236 -23.92 54.25 36.56
N GLU A 237 -23.83 53.66 35.37
CA GLU A 237 -24.30 54.29 34.11
C GLU A 237 -25.82 54.55 34.12
N TYR A 238 -26.57 53.74 34.87
CA TYR A 238 -28.04 53.76 35.00
C TYR A 238 -28.69 55.14 35.19
N LEU A 239 -28.06 56.08 35.91
CA LEU A 239 -28.63 57.41 36.13
C LEU A 239 -28.51 58.33 34.90
N ASN A 240 -27.45 58.18 34.10
CA ASN A 240 -27.38 58.82 32.79
C ASN A 240 -28.27 58.10 31.77
N VAL A 241 -28.44 56.78 31.89
CA VAL A 241 -29.39 56.01 31.07
C VAL A 241 -30.82 56.54 31.25
N LEU A 242 -31.30 56.78 32.48
CA LEU A 242 -32.67 57.29 32.71
C LEU A 242 -32.95 58.69 32.11
N LYS A 243 -31.91 59.52 31.90
CA LYS A 243 -32.04 60.83 31.24
C LYS A 243 -31.84 60.78 29.72
N ASN A 244 -30.89 59.98 29.25
CA ASN A 244 -30.60 59.79 27.82
C ASN A 244 -31.42 58.64 27.19
N MET A 245 -32.37 58.08 27.93
CA MET A 245 -33.22 56.97 27.50
C MET A 245 -34.09 57.40 26.32
N ARG A 246 -34.06 56.60 25.25
CA ARG A 246 -34.94 56.77 24.07
C ARG A 246 -36.40 56.37 24.34
N HIS A 247 -36.70 55.96 25.57
CA HIS A 247 -38.00 55.55 26.04
C HIS A 247 -38.53 56.69 26.92
N GLY A 248 -39.82 56.99 26.83
CA GLY A 248 -40.48 57.84 27.80
C GLY A 248 -40.42 57.22 29.19
N VAL A 249 -40.04 58.00 30.20
CA VAL A 249 -40.04 57.58 31.60
C VAL A 249 -40.84 58.59 32.42
N LEU A 250 -41.84 58.10 33.15
CA LEU A 250 -42.57 58.82 34.17
C LEU A 250 -42.38 58.13 35.52
N VAL A 251 -42.38 58.90 36.61
CA VAL A 251 -42.60 58.37 37.96
C VAL A 251 -43.85 59.03 38.52
N LEU A 252 -44.76 58.26 39.12
CA LEU A 252 -45.94 58.72 39.83
C LEU A 252 -45.81 58.47 41.33
N ASN A 253 -46.44 59.30 42.16
CA ASN A 253 -46.67 59.00 43.57
C ASN A 253 -47.92 58.14 43.79
N ALA A 254 -48.13 57.71 45.04
CA ALA A 254 -49.30 56.95 45.51
C ALA A 254 -50.67 57.68 45.37
N ARG A 255 -50.73 58.85 44.73
CA ARG A 255 -51.96 59.57 44.32
C ARG A 255 -52.01 59.82 42.80
N HIS A 256 -51.24 59.05 42.03
CA HIS A 256 -51.08 59.12 40.57
C HIS A 256 -50.73 60.53 40.05
N ARG A 257 -49.96 61.30 40.83
CA ARG A 257 -49.37 62.58 40.41
C ARG A 257 -47.91 62.40 40.03
N VAL A 258 -47.47 63.08 38.98
CA VAL A 258 -46.11 62.94 38.42
C VAL A 258 -45.05 63.48 39.38
N LEU A 259 -44.03 62.69 39.66
CA LEU A 259 -42.83 63.04 40.44
C LEU A 259 -41.61 63.32 39.54
N TYR A 260 -41.57 62.72 38.35
CA TYR A 260 -40.50 62.87 37.35
C TYR A 260 -41.05 62.53 35.97
N ILE A 261 -40.56 63.21 34.93
CA ILE A 261 -40.85 62.90 33.53
C ILE A 261 -39.62 63.23 32.65
N ASN A 262 -39.11 62.28 31.87
CA ASN A 262 -37.99 62.56 30.95
C ASN A 262 -38.45 63.21 29.64
N SER A 263 -37.51 63.78 28.88
CA SER A 263 -37.79 64.52 27.65
C SER A 263 -38.53 63.72 26.56
N VAL A 264 -38.32 62.40 26.49
CA VAL A 264 -39.06 61.53 25.56
C VAL A 264 -40.51 61.38 25.99
N ALA A 265 -40.81 61.20 27.28
CA ALA A 265 -42.18 61.17 27.77
C ALA A 265 -42.88 62.53 27.60
N GLN A 266 -42.16 63.64 27.81
CA GLN A 266 -42.65 64.99 27.52
C GLN A 266 -43.03 65.14 26.04
N SER A 267 -42.23 64.59 25.12
CA SER A 267 -42.51 64.62 23.67
C SER A 267 -43.62 63.66 23.22
N LEU A 268 -43.78 62.50 23.87
CA LEU A 268 -44.83 61.53 23.56
C LEU A 268 -46.20 62.01 24.03
N LEU A 269 -46.26 62.57 25.25
CA LEU A 269 -47.49 63.08 25.88
C LEU A 269 -47.74 64.57 25.61
N GLN A 270 -46.84 65.24 24.88
CA GLN A 270 -46.89 66.66 24.51
C GLN A 270 -47.05 67.64 25.70
N CYS A 271 -46.51 67.29 26.87
CA CYS A 271 -46.58 68.11 28.08
C CYS A 271 -45.17 68.53 28.57
N PRO A 272 -44.88 69.83 28.73
CA PRO A 272 -43.62 70.32 29.30
C PRO A 272 -43.41 69.92 30.76
N GLU A 273 -42.15 69.71 31.18
CA GLU A 273 -41.79 69.30 32.54
C GLU A 273 -42.40 70.20 33.64
N GLU A 274 -42.35 71.52 33.43
CA GLU A 274 -42.88 72.56 34.33
C GLU A 274 -44.39 72.45 34.56
N ASN A 275 -45.14 71.90 33.59
CA ASN A 275 -46.59 71.70 33.68
C ASN A 275 -46.96 70.26 34.08
N ALA A 276 -46.03 69.31 33.98
CA ALA A 276 -46.27 67.90 34.30
C ALA A 276 -46.07 67.58 35.78
N ILE A 277 -44.97 68.06 36.39
CA ILE A 277 -44.60 67.69 37.76
C ILE A 277 -45.66 68.16 38.77
N GLY A 278 -46.09 67.25 39.64
CA GLY A 278 -47.12 67.48 40.65
C GLY A 278 -48.57 67.33 40.15
N GLN A 279 -48.83 67.31 38.84
CA GLN A 279 -50.19 67.17 38.31
C GLN A 279 -50.68 65.71 38.27
N PRO A 280 -52.01 65.45 38.34
CA PRO A 280 -52.56 64.11 38.14
C PRO A 280 -52.37 63.63 36.70
N LEU A 281 -51.96 62.37 36.51
CA LEU A 281 -51.74 61.83 35.16
C LEU A 281 -52.99 61.93 34.26
N SER A 282 -54.19 61.73 34.82
CA SER A 282 -55.46 61.84 34.11
C SER A 282 -55.78 63.24 33.56
N GLN A 283 -55.16 64.29 34.12
CA GLN A 283 -55.31 65.67 33.63
C GLN A 283 -54.24 66.04 32.59
N MET A 284 -53.12 65.32 32.56
CA MET A 284 -51.99 65.59 31.66
C MET A 284 -52.02 64.72 30.39
N ALA A 285 -52.42 63.45 30.48
CA ALA A 285 -52.20 62.47 29.42
C ALA A 285 -53.29 62.42 28.32
N GLY A 286 -54.41 63.15 28.44
CA GLY A 286 -55.42 63.28 27.39
C GLY A 286 -55.89 61.94 26.81
N GLU A 287 -55.71 61.75 25.51
CA GLU A 287 -56.04 60.53 24.74
C GLU A 287 -55.31 59.27 25.24
N PHE A 288 -54.15 59.42 25.89
CA PHE A 288 -53.42 58.30 26.50
C PHE A 288 -54.00 57.87 27.85
N ALA A 289 -54.76 58.75 28.53
CA ALA A 289 -55.25 58.46 29.88
C ALA A 289 -56.17 57.22 29.96
N PRO A 290 -57.12 56.98 29.03
CA PRO A 290 -57.92 55.76 29.00
C PRO A 290 -57.10 54.49 28.75
N ALA A 291 -56.06 54.55 27.91
CA ALA A 291 -55.20 53.41 27.59
C ALA A 291 -54.28 53.03 28.77
N ILE A 292 -53.80 54.02 29.54
CA ILE A 292 -52.89 53.80 30.67
C ILE A 292 -53.66 53.48 31.97
N SER A 293 -54.84 54.07 32.19
CA SER A 293 -55.53 54.00 33.50
C SER A 293 -55.83 52.59 34.06
N PRO A 294 -56.13 51.54 33.26
CA PRO A 294 -56.34 50.19 33.80
C PRO A 294 -55.10 49.62 34.51
N TYR A 295 -53.91 50.05 34.07
CA TYR A 295 -52.61 49.52 34.50
C TYR A 295 -51.98 50.33 35.66
N LEU A 296 -52.67 51.36 36.16
CA LEU A 296 -52.24 52.19 37.29
C LEU A 296 -52.53 51.52 38.64
N HIS A 297 -51.87 50.39 38.90
CA HIS A 297 -52.01 49.61 40.13
C HIS A 297 -50.63 49.10 40.61
N PRO A 298 -50.44 48.81 41.93
CA PRO A 298 -49.12 48.52 42.51
C PRO A 298 -48.63 47.08 42.27
N GLN A 299 -48.83 46.55 41.07
CA GLN A 299 -48.22 45.30 40.58
C GLN A 299 -47.38 45.63 39.35
N GLU A 300 -46.34 44.85 39.10
CA GLU A 300 -45.54 45.00 37.88
C GLU A 300 -46.33 44.46 36.68
N THR A 301 -46.64 45.33 35.72
CA THR A 301 -47.38 44.98 34.50
C THR A 301 -46.64 45.46 33.27
N HIS A 302 -46.66 44.64 32.23
CA HIS A 302 -46.01 44.90 30.95
C HIS A 302 -46.98 44.58 29.82
N THR A 303 -47.24 45.52 28.93
CA THR A 303 -48.28 45.39 27.90
C THR A 303 -47.97 46.25 26.68
N GLU A 304 -48.28 45.74 25.49
CA GLU A 304 -48.39 46.59 24.31
C GLU A 304 -49.74 47.33 24.37
N ILE A 305 -49.72 48.64 24.15
CA ILE A 305 -50.93 49.44 23.92
C ILE A 305 -50.91 50.00 22.50
N GLN A 306 -52.07 49.96 21.84
CA GLN A 306 -52.27 50.55 20.52
C GLN A 306 -52.97 51.89 20.69
N ILE A 307 -52.46 52.93 20.04
CA ILE A 307 -53.06 54.27 20.04
C ILE A 307 -53.24 54.72 18.59
N GLU A 308 -54.50 54.94 18.23
CA GLU A 308 -54.91 55.52 16.95
C GLU A 308 -54.68 57.04 16.98
N ARG A 309 -54.02 57.59 15.96
CA ARG A 309 -53.67 59.02 15.91
C ARG A 309 -53.64 59.54 14.48
N GLN A 310 -54.69 60.27 14.09
CA GLN A 310 -54.82 60.88 12.76
C GLN A 310 -54.61 59.86 11.63
N ASP A 311 -55.51 58.87 11.59
CA ASP A 311 -55.54 57.73 10.66
C ASP A 311 -54.27 56.85 10.62
N ASN A 312 -53.35 57.00 11.57
CA ASN A 312 -52.18 56.16 11.75
C ASN A 312 -52.17 55.48 13.12
N TRP A 313 -51.85 54.19 13.13
CA TRP A 313 -51.69 53.40 14.35
C TRP A 313 -50.28 53.53 14.90
N LYS A 314 -50.16 53.76 16.21
CA LYS A 314 -48.92 53.61 16.95
C LYS A 314 -48.98 52.44 17.92
N TYR A 315 -47.89 51.68 17.95
CA TYR A 315 -47.67 50.60 18.90
C TYR A 315 -46.70 51.10 19.97
N LEU A 316 -47.13 51.08 21.22
CA LEU A 316 -46.36 51.53 22.38
C LEU A 316 -46.19 50.37 23.35
N GLU A 317 -44.95 50.04 23.68
CA GLU A 317 -44.63 49.10 24.76
C GLU A 317 -44.65 49.87 26.08
N MET A 318 -45.51 49.45 27.02
CA MET A 318 -45.67 50.07 28.34
C MET A 318 -45.32 49.10 29.46
N ALA A 319 -44.43 49.52 30.34
CA ALA A 319 -44.14 48.83 31.60
C ALA A 319 -44.49 49.73 32.79
N VAL A 320 -45.32 49.24 33.71
CA VAL A 320 -45.62 49.87 35.00
C VAL A 320 -45.00 49.02 36.11
N ALA A 321 -44.16 49.60 36.96
CA ALA A 321 -43.45 48.88 38.02
C ALA A 321 -43.50 49.62 39.37
N PRO A 322 -43.79 48.94 40.50
CA PRO A 322 -43.85 49.57 41.81
C PRO A 322 -42.44 49.85 42.38
N ILE A 323 -42.11 51.13 42.57
CA ILE A 323 -40.91 51.56 43.32
C ILE A 323 -41.24 51.57 44.82
N SER A 324 -40.47 50.80 45.59
CA SER A 324 -40.53 50.79 47.05
C SER A 324 -40.15 52.16 47.64
N SER A 325 -41.11 52.83 48.29
CA SER A 325 -40.82 54.03 49.08
C SER A 325 -40.09 53.69 50.39
N ARG A 326 -39.41 54.68 50.97
CA ARG A 326 -38.92 54.60 52.37
C ARG A 326 -40.05 54.74 53.40
N ILE A 327 -41.28 55.06 52.96
CA ILE A 327 -42.46 55.22 53.81
C ILE A 327 -43.33 53.95 53.68
N PRO A 328 -43.59 53.19 54.77
CA PRO A 328 -44.48 52.04 54.73
C PRO A 328 -45.89 52.42 54.24
N GLY A 329 -46.46 51.60 53.36
CA GLY A 329 -47.82 51.80 52.85
C GLY A 329 -47.96 52.79 51.68
N GLN A 330 -46.86 53.32 51.12
CA GLN A 330 -46.89 54.07 49.86
C GLN A 330 -45.95 53.45 48.82
N SER A 331 -46.51 53.01 47.70
CA SER A 331 -45.73 52.65 46.51
C SER A 331 -45.78 53.80 45.51
N ASN A 332 -44.64 54.19 44.98
CA ASN A 332 -44.57 55.02 43.78
C ASN A 332 -44.62 54.10 42.56
N LEU A 333 -45.08 54.58 41.41
CA LEU A 333 -45.10 53.79 40.17
C LEU A 333 -44.08 54.37 39.18
N LEU A 334 -43.15 53.56 38.70
CA LEU A 334 -42.42 53.82 37.47
C LEU A 334 -43.34 53.47 36.30
N ILE A 335 -43.45 54.33 35.30
CA ILE A 335 -44.05 53.99 34.01
C ILE A 335 -42.98 54.25 32.94
N THR A 336 -42.74 53.28 32.08
CA THR A 336 -41.92 53.47 30.88
C THR A 336 -42.78 53.22 29.63
N LEU A 337 -42.52 54.01 28.58
CA LEU A 337 -43.27 54.03 27.32
C LEU A 337 -42.26 54.02 26.16
N TYR A 338 -42.33 53.05 25.26
CA TYR A 338 -41.42 52.94 24.12
C TYR A 338 -42.20 52.81 22.81
N ASP A 339 -41.91 53.70 21.85
CA ASP A 339 -42.54 53.69 20.53
C ASP A 339 -41.95 52.56 19.67
N ILE A 340 -42.57 51.39 19.80
CA ILE A 340 -42.20 50.18 19.05
C ILE A 340 -42.81 50.17 17.64
N THR A 341 -43.53 51.19 17.17
CA THR A 341 -44.24 51.16 15.87
C THR A 341 -43.37 50.63 14.72
N ARG A 342 -42.18 51.24 14.50
CA ARG A 342 -41.22 50.81 13.48
C ARG A 342 -40.54 49.46 13.78
N GLN A 343 -40.51 49.06 15.04
CA GLN A 343 -40.02 47.74 15.46
C GLN A 343 -41.08 46.67 15.20
N LYS A 344 -42.37 46.95 15.39
CA LYS A 344 -43.51 46.07 15.14
C LYS A 344 -43.77 45.87 13.65
N GLU A 345 -43.68 46.94 12.86
CA GLU A 345 -43.64 46.86 11.38
C GLU A 345 -42.57 45.88 10.90
N LYS A 346 -41.33 46.02 11.41
CA LYS A 346 -40.22 45.12 11.12
C LYS A 346 -40.38 43.72 11.71
N GLU A 347 -41.02 43.58 12.86
CA GLU A 347 -41.32 42.29 13.47
C GLU A 347 -42.30 41.51 12.59
N LEU A 348 -43.32 42.17 12.05
CA LEU A 348 -44.28 41.59 11.09
C LEU A 348 -43.61 41.26 9.75
N GLU A 349 -42.74 42.13 9.22
CA GLU A 349 -41.92 41.87 8.03
C GLU A 349 -41.00 40.65 8.23
N LEU A 350 -40.27 40.62 9.35
CA LEU A 350 -39.39 39.51 9.74
C LEU A 350 -40.17 38.24 10.02
N ASN A 351 -41.40 38.30 10.56
CA ASN A 351 -42.24 37.14 10.78
C ASN A 351 -42.79 36.56 9.47
N ARG A 352 -43.22 37.40 8.50
CA ARG A 352 -43.57 36.95 7.14
C ARG A 352 -42.37 36.28 6.46
N ARG A 353 -41.19 36.91 6.53
CA ARG A 353 -39.93 36.34 6.02
C ARG A 353 -39.52 35.05 6.72
N SER A 354 -39.70 34.97 8.04
CA SER A 354 -39.39 33.81 8.87
C SER A 354 -40.32 32.63 8.55
N LEU A 355 -41.62 32.89 8.33
CA LEU A 355 -42.59 31.88 7.89
C LEU A 355 -42.19 31.28 6.54
N ILE A 356 -41.90 32.13 5.55
CA ILE A 356 -41.42 31.72 4.22
C ILE A 356 -40.12 30.90 4.35
N MET A 357 -39.13 31.40 5.10
CA MET A 357 -37.86 30.67 5.32
C MET A 357 -38.05 29.35 6.07
N THR A 358 -39.00 29.26 7.00
CA THR A 358 -39.33 28.02 7.74
C THR A 358 -39.96 26.98 6.81
N VAL A 359 -40.87 27.42 5.91
CA VAL A 359 -41.47 26.56 4.88
C VAL A 359 -40.42 26.08 3.87
N ILE A 360 -39.54 26.98 3.41
CA ILE A 360 -38.41 26.62 2.53
C ILE A 360 -37.48 25.62 3.23
N SER A 361 -37.11 25.87 4.49
CA SER A 361 -36.20 24.99 5.24
C SER A 361 -36.79 23.60 5.49
N SER A 362 -38.07 23.50 5.90
CA SER A 362 -38.71 22.19 6.10
C SER A 362 -39.04 21.48 4.78
N THR A 363 -39.11 22.22 3.67
CA THR A 363 -39.19 21.63 2.32
C THR A 363 -37.83 21.08 1.89
N ALA A 364 -36.75 21.84 2.10
CA ALA A 364 -35.38 21.41 1.82
C ALA A 364 -35.03 20.12 2.58
N GLU A 365 -35.32 20.09 3.89
CA GLU A 365 -35.21 18.92 4.77
C GLU A 365 -35.93 17.70 4.16
N LYS A 366 -37.23 17.81 3.88
CA LYS A 366 -38.03 16.70 3.32
C LYS A 366 -37.59 16.25 1.92
N PHE A 367 -37.13 17.16 1.07
CA PHE A 367 -36.65 16.83 -0.28
C PHE A 367 -35.23 16.22 -0.28
N LEU A 368 -34.36 16.57 0.67
CA LEU A 368 -32.97 16.09 0.73
C LEU A 368 -32.80 14.83 1.59
N GLU A 369 -33.62 14.62 2.63
CA GLU A 369 -33.51 13.46 3.51
C GLU A 369 -34.21 12.20 2.97
N THR A 370 -35.20 12.32 2.09
CA THR A 370 -36.09 11.19 1.73
C THR A 370 -35.90 10.68 0.30
N ARG A 371 -35.77 9.34 0.16
CA ARG A 371 -35.76 8.67 -1.16
C ARG A 371 -37.11 8.73 -1.89
N GLU A 372 -38.18 9.11 -1.20
CA GLU A 372 -39.52 9.35 -1.77
C GLU A 372 -39.81 10.87 -1.93
N TRP A 373 -38.81 11.68 -2.28
CA TRP A 373 -38.95 13.14 -2.35
C TRP A 373 -40.14 13.61 -3.22
N GLU A 374 -40.48 12.90 -4.31
CA GLU A 374 -41.66 13.19 -5.15
C GLU A 374 -42.98 13.18 -4.34
N ARG A 375 -43.10 12.30 -3.35
CA ARG A 375 -44.28 12.16 -2.47
C ARG A 375 -44.52 13.40 -1.60
N ASN A 376 -43.49 14.21 -1.35
CA ASN A 376 -43.58 15.42 -0.55
C ASN A 376 -44.03 16.66 -1.36
N ILE A 377 -44.05 16.59 -2.70
CA ILE A 377 -44.38 17.74 -3.57
C ILE A 377 -45.76 18.36 -3.26
N PRO A 378 -46.86 17.60 -3.06
CA PRO A 378 -48.18 18.20 -2.78
C PRO A 378 -48.18 19.03 -1.49
N THR A 379 -47.59 18.51 -0.42
CA THR A 379 -47.46 19.19 0.88
C THR A 379 -46.53 20.40 0.79
N ALA A 380 -45.47 20.32 -0.01
CA ALA A 380 -44.56 21.43 -0.26
C ALA A 380 -45.24 22.58 -1.01
N LEU A 381 -46.03 22.26 -2.05
CA LEU A 381 -46.87 23.23 -2.78
C LEU A 381 -47.90 23.89 -1.88
N GLN A 382 -48.60 23.10 -1.06
CA GLN A 382 -49.57 23.60 -0.08
C GLN A 382 -48.93 24.59 0.90
N ASN A 383 -47.80 24.21 1.50
CA ASN A 383 -47.16 25.04 2.51
C ASN A 383 -46.62 26.35 1.92
N LEU A 384 -45.95 26.30 0.76
CA LEU A 384 -45.42 27.51 0.11
C LEU A 384 -46.55 28.39 -0.42
N GLY A 385 -47.52 27.82 -1.13
CA GLY A 385 -48.69 28.53 -1.62
C GLY A 385 -49.48 29.23 -0.52
N THR A 386 -49.64 28.59 0.64
CA THR A 386 -50.25 29.22 1.83
C THR A 386 -49.37 30.35 2.39
N ALA A 387 -48.05 30.15 2.50
CA ALA A 387 -47.13 31.14 3.08
C ALA A 387 -46.95 32.41 2.25
N VAL A 388 -47.02 32.32 0.91
CA VAL A 388 -47.04 33.50 0.01
C VAL A 388 -48.46 34.03 -0.26
N GLY A 389 -49.50 33.35 0.24
CA GLY A 389 -50.89 33.69 -0.08
C GLY A 389 -51.20 33.63 -1.57
N ALA A 390 -50.71 32.59 -2.27
CA ALA A 390 -51.16 32.23 -3.61
C ALA A 390 -52.45 31.42 -3.52
N ALA A 391 -53.34 31.54 -4.51
CA ALA A 391 -54.63 30.86 -4.48
C ALA A 391 -54.57 29.43 -5.07
N ARG A 392 -53.57 29.15 -5.92
CA ARG A 392 -53.27 27.84 -6.52
C ARG A 392 -51.77 27.73 -6.77
N ALA A 393 -51.24 26.51 -6.62
CA ALA A 393 -49.87 26.13 -6.96
C ALA A 393 -49.86 24.78 -7.69
N GLN A 394 -49.16 24.67 -8.82
CA GLN A 394 -49.11 23.49 -9.69
C GLN A 394 -47.67 23.03 -9.94
N TYR A 395 -47.49 21.71 -10.10
CA TYR A 395 -46.26 21.06 -10.56
C TYR A 395 -46.53 20.32 -11.88
N ILE A 396 -45.95 20.83 -12.96
CA ILE A 396 -46.18 20.38 -14.33
C ILE A 396 -44.88 19.80 -14.87
N LYS A 397 -44.88 18.52 -15.23
CA LYS A 397 -43.70 17.88 -15.84
C LYS A 397 -43.66 18.17 -17.33
N ALA A 398 -42.47 18.54 -17.82
CA ALA A 398 -42.21 18.71 -19.24
C ALA A 398 -41.62 17.41 -19.81
N LEU A 399 -42.10 17.01 -20.98
CA LEU A 399 -41.64 15.83 -21.71
C LEU A 399 -41.26 16.29 -23.13
N GLN A 400 -39.96 16.51 -23.34
CA GLN A 400 -39.41 16.92 -24.63
C GLN A 400 -39.53 15.79 -25.66
N ILE A 401 -39.95 16.14 -26.89
CA ILE A 401 -40.17 15.23 -28.02
C ILE A 401 -39.15 15.52 -29.14
N SER A 402 -38.85 16.80 -29.37
CA SER A 402 -37.79 17.27 -30.26
C SER A 402 -37.19 18.58 -29.73
N GLU A 403 -36.29 19.24 -30.47
CA GLU A 403 -35.73 20.53 -30.04
C GLU A 403 -36.80 21.63 -29.88
N ASP A 404 -37.86 21.62 -30.70
CA ASP A 404 -38.95 22.62 -30.72
C ASP A 404 -40.29 22.13 -30.13
N GLU A 405 -40.43 20.84 -29.81
CA GLU A 405 -41.69 20.22 -29.37
C GLU A 405 -41.58 19.55 -27.99
N PHE A 406 -42.58 19.81 -27.14
CA PHE A 406 -42.71 19.22 -25.81
C PHE A 406 -44.19 18.97 -25.48
N THR A 407 -44.43 18.08 -24.51
CA THR A 407 -45.75 17.89 -23.89
C THR A 407 -45.69 18.30 -22.42
N LEU A 408 -46.73 18.98 -21.96
CA LEU A 408 -46.91 19.32 -20.55
C LEU A 408 -47.88 18.35 -19.89
N ARG A 409 -47.52 17.85 -18.72
CA ARG A 409 -48.39 16.96 -17.94
C ARG A 409 -48.38 17.38 -16.47
N LEU A 410 -49.48 17.98 -16.03
CA LEU A 410 -49.74 18.29 -14.62
C LEU A 410 -49.63 17.00 -13.79
N GLN A 411 -48.78 17.02 -12.76
CA GLN A 411 -48.57 15.88 -11.85
C GLN A 411 -49.29 16.11 -10.52
N HIS A 412 -49.14 17.32 -9.96
CA HIS A 412 -49.74 17.71 -8.68
C HIS A 412 -50.26 19.15 -8.72
N GLU A 413 -51.36 19.38 -8.03
CA GLU A 413 -51.99 20.69 -7.87
C GLU A 413 -52.41 20.86 -6.39
N TRP A 414 -52.24 22.07 -5.88
CA TRP A 414 -52.86 22.56 -4.66
C TRP A 414 -53.64 23.85 -4.98
N HIS A 415 -54.78 24.05 -4.34
CA HIS A 415 -55.58 25.26 -4.48
C HIS A 415 -56.39 25.55 -3.20
N LEU A 416 -56.87 26.78 -3.07
CA LEU A 416 -57.86 27.14 -2.05
C LEU A 416 -59.19 26.40 -2.28
N PRO A 417 -59.97 26.09 -1.23
CA PRO A 417 -61.20 25.29 -1.35
C PRO A 417 -62.30 25.87 -2.26
N GLU A 418 -62.21 27.16 -2.57
CA GLU A 418 -63.15 27.92 -3.40
C GLU A 418 -62.89 27.77 -4.91
N LEU A 419 -61.76 27.16 -5.30
CA LEU A 419 -61.37 26.95 -6.70
C LEU A 419 -61.58 25.51 -7.17
N THR A 420 -61.82 25.34 -8.47
CA THR A 420 -61.88 24.02 -9.11
C THR A 420 -60.49 23.49 -9.49
N PRO A 421 -60.25 22.17 -9.42
CA PRO A 421 -59.04 21.55 -9.98
C PRO A 421 -58.92 21.71 -11.50
N GLN A 422 -57.70 21.58 -12.02
CA GLN A 422 -57.38 21.65 -13.46
C GLN A 422 -56.71 20.36 -14.00
N THR A 423 -56.78 19.26 -13.24
CA THR A 423 -56.20 17.95 -13.60
C THR A 423 -56.63 17.40 -14.97
N GLU A 424 -57.80 17.78 -15.48
CA GLU A 424 -58.33 17.36 -16.79
C GLU A 424 -58.24 18.45 -17.87
N HIS A 425 -57.60 19.59 -17.61
CA HIS A 425 -57.57 20.73 -18.53
C HIS A 425 -56.88 20.37 -19.87
N PRO A 426 -57.41 20.77 -21.05
CA PRO A 426 -56.90 20.37 -22.37
C PRO A 426 -55.42 20.67 -22.67
N ILE A 427 -54.80 21.57 -21.90
CA ILE A 427 -53.38 21.93 -22.03
C ILE A 427 -52.43 20.93 -21.35
N PHE A 428 -52.94 20.07 -20.46
CA PHE A 428 -52.16 19.09 -19.69
C PHE A 428 -52.40 17.63 -20.12
N THR A 429 -53.31 17.41 -21.07
CA THR A 429 -53.76 16.09 -21.53
C THR A 429 -53.20 15.75 -22.91
N ASN A 430 -51.89 15.47 -22.97
CA ASN A 430 -51.15 15.00 -24.15
C ASN A 430 -51.13 15.92 -25.39
N ARG A 431 -51.58 17.19 -25.30
CA ARG A 431 -51.36 18.17 -26.38
C ARG A 431 -49.85 18.43 -26.53
N VAL A 432 -49.32 18.18 -27.73
CA VAL A 432 -47.98 18.64 -28.13
C VAL A 432 -48.01 20.16 -28.28
N LEU A 433 -47.06 20.84 -27.66
CA LEU A 433 -46.90 22.29 -27.73
C LEU A 433 -45.60 22.60 -28.47
N LYS A 434 -45.63 23.64 -29.31
CA LYS A 434 -44.46 24.15 -30.04
C LYS A 434 -43.97 25.44 -29.40
N ILE A 435 -42.65 25.61 -29.31
CA ILE A 435 -42.06 26.88 -28.84
C ILE A 435 -42.59 28.06 -29.68
N SER A 436 -42.80 27.86 -30.98
CA SER A 436 -43.33 28.86 -31.92
C SER A 436 -44.82 29.20 -31.77
N GLU A 437 -45.65 28.35 -31.15
CA GLU A 437 -47.06 28.68 -30.84
C GLU A 437 -47.19 29.63 -29.62
N PHE A 438 -46.12 29.74 -28.82
CA PHE A 438 -46.14 30.30 -27.46
C PHE A 438 -44.91 31.20 -27.19
N GLY A 439 -44.39 31.84 -28.24
CA GLY A 439 -43.06 32.45 -28.24
C GLY A 439 -42.83 33.63 -27.29
N GLY A 440 -43.86 34.18 -26.64
CA GLY A 440 -43.72 35.22 -25.63
C GLY A 440 -43.41 34.64 -24.25
N TRP A 441 -44.40 33.99 -23.64
CA TRP A 441 -44.24 33.44 -22.29
C TRP A 441 -43.30 32.22 -22.20
N LEU A 442 -43.30 31.33 -23.19
CA LEU A 442 -42.56 30.06 -23.12
C LEU A 442 -41.07 30.21 -23.45
N SER A 443 -40.68 31.25 -24.20
CA SER A 443 -39.27 31.63 -24.37
C SER A 443 -38.70 32.33 -23.12
N ALA A 444 -39.53 33.10 -22.40
CA ALA A 444 -39.17 33.63 -21.09
C ALA A 444 -39.00 32.51 -20.06
N LEU A 445 -39.93 31.55 -20.02
CA LEU A 445 -39.87 30.36 -19.15
C LEU A 445 -38.74 29.36 -19.50
N ALA A 446 -38.04 29.57 -20.62
CA ALA A 446 -36.82 28.83 -20.97
C ALA A 446 -35.53 29.45 -20.35
N GLN A 447 -35.65 30.54 -19.59
CA GLN A 447 -34.55 31.14 -18.83
C GLN A 447 -34.48 30.53 -17.43
N GLU A 448 -33.31 30.51 -16.77
CA GLU A 448 -33.12 29.85 -15.46
C GLU A 448 -33.84 30.53 -14.26
N HIS A 449 -34.70 31.52 -14.52
CA HIS A 449 -35.30 32.40 -13.50
C HIS A 449 -36.84 32.36 -13.55
N CYS A 450 -37.49 32.54 -12.40
CA CYS A 450 -38.95 32.69 -12.28
C CYS A 450 -39.48 33.87 -13.11
N VAL A 451 -40.51 33.61 -13.91
CA VAL A 451 -41.18 34.59 -14.77
C VAL A 451 -42.58 34.87 -14.22
N GLN A 452 -42.79 36.10 -13.75
CA GLN A 452 -44.13 36.57 -13.40
C GLN A 452 -44.83 37.27 -14.58
N ILE A 453 -46.11 36.94 -14.74
CA ILE A 453 -46.94 37.33 -15.88
C ILE A 453 -48.27 37.84 -15.36
N THR A 454 -48.72 38.98 -15.87
CA THR A 454 -49.99 39.60 -15.50
C THR A 454 -50.86 39.80 -16.73
N LYS A 455 -52.18 39.64 -16.60
CA LYS A 455 -53.14 39.62 -17.71
C LYS A 455 -53.00 40.81 -18.68
N SER A 456 -52.77 42.02 -18.16
CA SER A 456 -52.58 43.24 -18.96
C SER A 456 -51.38 43.20 -19.92
N LYS A 457 -50.34 42.43 -19.62
CA LYS A 457 -49.08 42.37 -20.37
C LYS A 457 -49.04 41.30 -21.46
N LEU A 458 -49.96 40.33 -21.47
CA LEU A 458 -49.96 39.23 -22.44
C LEU A 458 -50.51 39.61 -23.83
N PRO A 459 -49.91 39.07 -24.93
CA PRO A 459 -50.52 39.02 -26.26
C PRO A 459 -51.89 38.30 -26.26
N PRO A 460 -52.78 38.56 -27.25
CA PRO A 460 -54.11 37.97 -27.30
C PRO A 460 -54.20 36.44 -27.14
N PRO A 461 -53.44 35.60 -27.88
CA PRO A 461 -53.57 34.14 -27.76
C PRO A 461 -53.04 33.60 -26.41
N GLU A 462 -52.01 34.23 -25.85
CA GLU A 462 -51.47 33.86 -24.53
C GLU A 462 -52.42 34.32 -23.41
N ARG A 463 -53.09 35.47 -23.59
CA ARG A 463 -54.13 35.97 -22.67
C ARG A 463 -55.35 35.06 -22.63
N GLU A 464 -55.84 34.59 -23.77
CA GLU A 464 -56.99 33.68 -23.84
C GLU A 464 -56.70 32.37 -23.08
N VAL A 465 -55.47 31.85 -23.21
CA VAL A 465 -55.00 30.66 -22.48
C VAL A 465 -54.91 30.92 -20.96
N LEU A 466 -54.50 32.11 -20.52
CA LEU A 466 -54.52 32.50 -19.10
C LEU A 466 -55.95 32.65 -18.55
N GLU A 467 -56.88 33.16 -19.37
CA GLU A 467 -58.30 33.28 -19.04
C GLU A 467 -58.99 31.91 -18.95
N GLN A 468 -58.67 30.97 -19.86
CA GLN A 468 -59.11 29.57 -19.77
C GLN A 468 -58.58 28.87 -18.50
N MET A 469 -57.34 29.20 -18.08
CA MET A 469 -56.79 28.79 -16.78
C MET A 469 -57.37 29.57 -15.58
N GLY A 470 -58.34 30.47 -15.79
CA GLY A 470 -59.09 31.15 -14.74
C GLY A 470 -58.22 32.01 -13.82
N SER A 471 -57.15 32.62 -14.34
CA SER A 471 -56.15 33.37 -13.54
C SER A 471 -55.99 34.81 -14.05
N LEU A 472 -55.66 35.76 -13.16
CA LEU A 472 -55.36 37.15 -13.53
C LEU A 472 -53.86 37.46 -13.51
N SER A 473 -53.11 36.70 -12.71
CA SER A 473 -51.65 36.74 -12.67
C SER A 473 -51.09 35.36 -12.29
N ILE A 474 -49.92 35.04 -12.85
CA ILE A 474 -49.18 33.80 -12.55
C ILE A 474 -47.69 34.10 -12.36
N CYS A 475 -47.00 33.23 -11.62
CA CYS A 475 -45.54 33.15 -11.59
C CYS A 475 -45.13 31.71 -11.94
N GLY A 476 -44.41 31.54 -13.05
CA GLY A 476 -43.88 30.26 -13.50
C GLY A 476 -42.38 30.16 -13.24
N CYS A 477 -41.94 29.09 -12.58
CA CYS A 477 -40.54 28.85 -12.22
C CYS A 477 -40.07 27.52 -12.82
N PRO A 478 -39.11 27.54 -13.77
CA PRO A 478 -38.64 26.33 -14.44
C PRO A 478 -37.65 25.52 -13.60
N VAL A 479 -37.53 24.24 -13.96
CA VAL A 479 -36.58 23.28 -13.37
C VAL A 479 -35.76 22.64 -14.50
N PHE A 480 -34.44 22.76 -14.44
CA PHE A 480 -33.51 22.26 -15.46
C PHE A 480 -32.58 21.17 -14.93
N ILE A 481 -32.67 19.95 -15.47
CA ILE A 481 -31.76 18.85 -15.13
C ILE A 481 -30.76 18.66 -16.26
N ASN A 482 -29.45 18.76 -15.95
CA ASN A 482 -28.36 18.71 -16.94
C ASN A 482 -28.50 19.72 -18.12
N GLY A 483 -29.14 20.87 -17.87
CA GLY A 483 -29.42 21.89 -18.89
C GLY A 483 -30.68 21.64 -19.75
N ALA A 484 -31.36 20.51 -19.58
CA ALA A 484 -32.64 20.24 -20.22
C ALA A 484 -33.81 20.63 -19.30
N LEU A 485 -34.83 21.28 -19.86
CA LEU A 485 -36.06 21.63 -19.16
C LEU A 485 -36.82 20.36 -18.74
N TYR A 486 -37.03 20.19 -17.43
CA TYR A 486 -37.64 19.00 -16.84
C TYR A 486 -39.07 19.24 -16.32
N ALA A 487 -39.33 20.42 -15.74
CA ALA A 487 -40.63 20.75 -15.15
C ALA A 487 -40.82 22.26 -14.94
N PHE A 488 -42.04 22.63 -14.57
CA PHE A 488 -42.43 23.95 -14.09
C PHE A 488 -43.17 23.86 -12.76
N PHE A 489 -42.91 24.82 -11.89
CA PHE A 489 -43.82 25.21 -10.80
C PHE A 489 -44.58 26.47 -11.20
N VAL A 490 -45.91 26.49 -11.01
CA VAL A 490 -46.73 27.65 -11.38
C VAL A 490 -47.63 28.06 -10.21
N PHE A 491 -47.54 29.33 -9.80
CA PHE A 491 -48.34 29.92 -8.73
C PHE A 491 -49.32 30.94 -9.32
N HIS A 492 -50.55 30.99 -8.82
CA HIS A 492 -51.65 31.79 -9.40
C HIS A 492 -52.32 32.71 -8.38
N ASP A 493 -52.74 33.90 -8.83
CA ASP A 493 -53.76 34.73 -8.17
C ASP A 493 -54.89 35.04 -9.18
N PRO A 494 -56.12 34.54 -8.95
CA PRO A 494 -57.30 34.79 -9.78
C PRO A 494 -58.14 35.98 -9.26
N THR A 495 -57.86 36.48 -8.06
CA THR A 495 -58.71 37.48 -7.38
C THR A 495 -58.37 38.91 -7.81
N ARG A 496 -57.10 39.14 -8.18
CA ARG A 496 -56.54 40.43 -8.56
C ARG A 496 -55.39 40.24 -9.54
N GLU A 497 -55.08 41.28 -10.29
CA GLU A 497 -53.86 41.34 -11.09
C GLU A 497 -52.66 41.67 -10.18
N ARG A 498 -52.08 40.64 -9.57
CA ARG A 498 -50.99 40.76 -8.60
C ARG A 498 -49.64 40.94 -9.30
N HIS A 499 -48.82 41.83 -8.74
CA HIS A 499 -47.37 41.82 -8.94
C HIS A 499 -46.76 41.09 -7.74
N TRP A 500 -45.95 40.06 -7.98
CA TRP A 500 -45.26 39.33 -6.91
C TRP A 500 -44.05 40.13 -6.47
N ASP A 501 -43.81 40.24 -5.15
CA ASP A 501 -42.68 40.98 -4.60
C ASP A 501 -41.37 40.17 -4.65
N ASP A 502 -40.22 40.85 -4.53
CA ASP A 502 -38.90 40.21 -4.67
C ASP A 502 -38.69 39.05 -3.69
N MET A 503 -39.30 39.11 -2.49
CA MET A 503 -39.22 38.04 -1.48
C MET A 503 -40.03 36.81 -1.91
N GLU A 504 -41.16 37.01 -2.57
CA GLU A 504 -41.98 35.95 -3.15
C GLU A 504 -41.29 35.29 -4.35
N LEU A 505 -40.66 36.09 -5.22
CA LEU A 505 -39.87 35.59 -6.36
C LEU A 505 -38.65 34.76 -5.89
N ASP A 506 -37.86 35.28 -4.94
CA ASP A 506 -36.74 34.57 -4.33
C ASP A 506 -37.20 33.26 -3.68
N ALA A 507 -38.38 33.25 -3.05
CA ALA A 507 -38.94 32.05 -2.42
C ALA A 507 -39.32 30.98 -3.46
N PHE A 508 -39.99 31.37 -4.56
CA PHE A 508 -40.34 30.45 -5.63
C PHE A 508 -39.08 29.91 -6.35
N GLN A 509 -38.08 30.76 -6.61
CA GLN A 509 -36.83 30.35 -7.23
C GLN A 509 -36.05 29.39 -6.31
N THR A 510 -35.97 29.69 -5.02
CA THR A 510 -35.30 28.82 -4.04
C THR A 510 -35.99 27.46 -3.97
N PHE A 511 -37.32 27.41 -4.01
CA PHE A 511 -38.10 26.17 -4.06
C PHE A 511 -37.82 25.34 -5.32
N ALA A 512 -37.80 25.97 -6.50
CA ALA A 512 -37.45 25.31 -7.75
C ALA A 512 -35.99 24.79 -7.74
N ASN A 513 -35.05 25.56 -7.20
CA ASN A 513 -33.65 25.16 -7.06
C ASN A 513 -33.46 23.99 -6.08
N LEU A 514 -34.17 23.98 -4.94
CA LEU A 514 -34.15 22.88 -3.97
C LEU A 514 -34.71 21.59 -4.56
N PHE A 515 -35.82 21.69 -5.28
CA PHE A 515 -36.38 20.57 -6.05
C PHE A 515 -35.38 20.04 -7.08
N ASN A 516 -34.71 20.94 -7.82
CA ASN A 516 -33.72 20.56 -8.82
C ASN A 516 -32.54 19.80 -8.19
N ALA A 517 -32.04 20.26 -7.04
CA ALA A 517 -31.01 19.57 -6.28
C ALA A 517 -31.42 18.15 -5.87
N ALA A 518 -32.64 17.97 -5.34
CA ALA A 518 -33.18 16.66 -4.96
C ALA A 518 -33.38 15.73 -6.17
N ALA A 519 -33.93 16.24 -7.27
CA ALA A 519 -34.14 15.47 -8.49
C ALA A 519 -32.80 15.04 -9.14
N MET A 520 -31.81 15.94 -9.18
CA MET A 520 -30.46 15.65 -9.68
C MET A 520 -29.71 14.68 -8.75
N GLN A 521 -29.87 14.80 -7.44
CA GLN A 521 -29.33 13.84 -6.46
C GLN A 521 -29.92 12.44 -6.67
N ALA A 522 -31.24 12.32 -6.79
CA ALA A 522 -31.90 11.02 -7.02
C ALA A 522 -31.51 10.39 -8.36
N HIS A 523 -31.40 11.18 -9.43
CA HIS A 523 -30.92 10.72 -10.74
C HIS A 523 -29.45 10.25 -10.67
N THR A 524 -28.61 10.95 -9.89
CA THR A 524 -27.21 10.59 -9.66
C THR A 524 -27.07 9.34 -8.79
N GLU A 525 -27.87 9.20 -7.73
CA GLU A 525 -27.90 7.99 -6.88
C GLU A 525 -28.35 6.77 -7.68
N ALA A 526 -29.40 6.88 -8.51
CA ALA A 526 -29.83 5.80 -9.40
C ALA A 526 -28.73 5.37 -10.38
N ARG A 527 -28.01 6.33 -10.96
CA ARG A 527 -26.87 6.07 -11.86
C ARG A 527 -25.68 5.42 -11.12
N LEU A 528 -25.39 5.85 -9.90
CA LEU A 528 -24.35 5.28 -9.04
C LEU A 528 -24.70 3.86 -8.58
N LEU A 529 -25.95 3.60 -8.17
CA LEU A 529 -26.42 2.27 -7.76
C LEU A 529 -26.38 1.28 -8.92
N ARG A 530 -26.73 1.70 -10.15
CA ARG A 530 -26.54 0.89 -11.36
C ARG A 530 -25.07 0.56 -11.56
N ARG A 531 -24.20 1.59 -11.63
CA ARG A 531 -22.74 1.44 -11.78
C ARG A 531 -22.10 0.56 -10.69
N GLN A 532 -22.55 0.66 -9.44
CA GLN A 532 -22.07 -0.14 -8.31
C GLN A 532 -22.51 -1.60 -8.42
N ARG A 533 -23.75 -1.86 -8.85
CA ARG A 533 -24.26 -3.20 -9.13
C ARG A 533 -23.42 -3.86 -10.24
N ASP A 534 -23.17 -3.14 -11.33
CA ASP A 534 -22.36 -3.63 -12.47
C ASP A 534 -20.93 -3.99 -12.01
N LEU A 535 -20.26 -3.08 -11.29
CA LEU A 535 -18.92 -3.31 -10.72
C LEU A 535 -18.89 -4.48 -9.73
N THR A 536 -19.92 -4.66 -8.92
CA THR A 536 -20.02 -5.78 -7.97
C THR A 536 -20.12 -7.12 -8.71
N LEU A 537 -20.87 -7.16 -9.80
CA LEU A 537 -21.07 -8.37 -10.61
C LEU A 537 -19.81 -8.73 -11.41
N LEU A 538 -19.09 -7.74 -11.95
CA LEU A 538 -17.75 -7.93 -12.54
C LEU A 538 -16.73 -8.44 -11.51
N HIS A 539 -16.70 -7.86 -10.31
CA HIS A 539 -15.83 -8.31 -9.21
C HIS A 539 -16.16 -9.76 -8.79
N ASP A 540 -17.42 -10.17 -8.86
CA ASP A 540 -17.85 -11.54 -8.57
C ASP A 540 -17.46 -12.56 -9.65
N ILE A 541 -17.33 -12.14 -10.91
CA ILE A 541 -16.75 -12.95 -12.00
C ILE A 541 -15.22 -13.07 -11.79
N ILE A 542 -14.55 -11.97 -11.47
CA ILE A 542 -13.10 -11.95 -11.17
C ILE A 542 -12.77 -12.84 -9.96
N ARG A 543 -13.53 -12.71 -8.86
CA ARG A 543 -13.36 -13.55 -7.66
C ARG A 543 -13.53 -15.03 -7.97
N ALA A 544 -14.59 -15.41 -8.69
CA ALA A 544 -14.81 -16.79 -9.11
C ALA A 544 -13.68 -17.32 -10.02
N SER A 545 -13.05 -16.45 -10.82
CA SER A 545 -11.94 -16.80 -11.70
C SER A 545 -10.59 -16.90 -10.97
N LEU A 546 -10.40 -16.13 -9.89
CA LEU A 546 -9.20 -16.16 -9.06
C LEU A 546 -9.22 -17.27 -7.98
N GLN A 547 -10.40 -17.77 -7.61
CA GLN A 547 -10.57 -18.82 -6.58
C GLN A 547 -10.66 -20.24 -7.15
N ALA A 548 -10.89 -20.42 -8.45
CA ALA A 548 -10.94 -21.72 -9.09
C ALA A 548 -9.58 -22.44 -9.03
N GLY A 549 -9.59 -23.74 -8.73
CA GLY A 549 -8.40 -24.58 -8.74
C GLY A 549 -7.97 -25.00 -10.16
N THR A 550 -8.89 -24.95 -11.13
CA THR A 550 -8.65 -25.37 -12.52
C THR A 550 -9.28 -24.43 -13.55
N MET A 551 -8.71 -24.44 -14.76
CA MET A 551 -9.25 -23.74 -15.94
C MET A 551 -10.69 -24.17 -16.27
N GLN A 552 -11.01 -25.47 -16.14
CA GLN A 552 -12.34 -26.02 -16.38
C GLN A 552 -13.37 -25.48 -15.38
N GLU A 553 -13.01 -25.38 -14.10
CA GLU A 553 -13.86 -24.81 -13.05
C GLU A 553 -14.09 -23.31 -13.26
N MET A 554 -13.02 -22.55 -13.53
CA MET A 554 -13.10 -21.11 -13.83
C MET A 554 -14.06 -20.83 -14.98
N THR A 555 -13.85 -21.48 -16.12
CA THR A 555 -14.64 -21.27 -17.34
C THR A 555 -16.10 -21.75 -17.20
N THR A 556 -16.37 -22.75 -16.35
CA THR A 556 -17.73 -23.20 -16.06
C THR A 556 -18.47 -22.20 -15.16
N ASN A 557 -17.79 -21.66 -14.15
CA ASN A 557 -18.34 -20.62 -13.27
C ASN A 557 -18.55 -19.30 -14.02
N ALA A 558 -17.62 -18.92 -14.90
CA ALA A 558 -17.70 -17.68 -15.69
C ALA A 558 -18.84 -17.71 -16.72
N THR A 559 -18.97 -18.79 -17.51
CA THR A 559 -20.09 -18.95 -18.47
C THR A 559 -21.44 -18.97 -17.78
N GLU A 560 -21.55 -19.62 -16.62
CA GLU A 560 -22.79 -19.68 -15.84
C GLU A 560 -23.16 -18.34 -15.16
N LYS A 561 -22.18 -17.60 -14.61
CA LYS A 561 -22.43 -16.26 -14.07
C LYS A 561 -22.84 -15.27 -15.16
N LEU A 562 -22.14 -15.24 -16.30
CA LEU A 562 -22.46 -14.33 -17.40
C LEU A 562 -23.84 -14.60 -18.00
N ALA A 563 -24.19 -15.88 -18.23
CA ALA A 563 -25.50 -16.22 -18.79
C ALA A 563 -26.66 -15.76 -17.89
N LYS A 564 -26.54 -15.94 -16.57
CA LYS A 564 -27.52 -15.46 -15.59
C LYS A 564 -27.57 -13.93 -15.49
N LEU A 565 -26.46 -13.24 -15.74
CA LEU A 565 -26.36 -11.78 -15.70
C LEU A 565 -27.16 -11.12 -16.84
N VAL A 566 -27.05 -11.64 -18.07
CA VAL A 566 -27.70 -11.07 -19.27
C VAL A 566 -28.97 -11.84 -19.71
N GLY A 567 -29.45 -12.80 -18.91
CA GLY A 567 -30.67 -13.56 -19.20
C GLY A 567 -30.55 -14.52 -20.40
N ALA A 568 -29.36 -15.01 -20.71
CA ALA A 568 -29.11 -15.87 -21.87
C ALA A 568 -29.49 -17.35 -21.62
N ASN A 569 -30.15 -17.96 -22.61
CA ASN A 569 -30.51 -19.38 -22.61
C ASN A 569 -29.29 -20.32 -22.65
N GLY A 570 -28.19 -19.87 -23.25
CA GLY A 570 -26.93 -20.61 -23.28
C GLY A 570 -25.72 -19.68 -23.47
N CYS A 571 -24.60 -20.04 -22.87
CA CYS A 571 -23.33 -19.33 -23.02
C CYS A 571 -22.21 -20.36 -23.20
N PHE A 572 -21.44 -20.26 -24.28
CA PHE A 572 -20.49 -21.30 -24.70
C PHE A 572 -19.09 -20.73 -24.84
N LEU A 573 -18.10 -21.32 -24.17
CA LEU A 573 -16.70 -20.93 -24.28
C LEU A 573 -15.96 -21.92 -25.15
N THR A 574 -15.36 -21.38 -26.21
CA THR A 574 -14.59 -22.12 -27.21
C THR A 574 -13.16 -21.64 -27.11
N LEU A 575 -12.20 -22.53 -26.86
CA LEU A 575 -10.79 -22.20 -27.00
C LEU A 575 -10.39 -22.24 -28.49
N TRP A 576 -9.23 -21.70 -28.80
CA TRP A 576 -8.67 -21.67 -30.14
C TRP A 576 -7.30 -22.35 -30.18
N ASP A 577 -7.13 -23.22 -31.18
CA ASP A 577 -5.90 -23.94 -31.49
C ASP A 577 -5.31 -23.30 -32.75
N GLU A 578 -4.36 -22.38 -32.56
CA GLU A 578 -3.74 -21.62 -33.66
C GLU A 578 -2.89 -22.53 -34.58
N ALA A 579 -2.30 -23.60 -34.04
CA ALA A 579 -1.46 -24.53 -34.80
C ALA A 579 -2.26 -25.40 -35.78
N ALA A 580 -3.43 -25.90 -35.38
CA ALA A 580 -4.37 -26.61 -36.25
C ALA A 580 -5.50 -25.72 -36.79
N ALA A 581 -5.40 -24.39 -36.60
CA ALA A 581 -6.34 -23.35 -37.04
C ALA A 581 -7.83 -23.68 -36.76
N ARG A 582 -8.14 -24.24 -35.58
CA ARG A 582 -9.45 -24.82 -35.25
C ARG A 582 -9.99 -24.39 -33.88
N PRO A 583 -11.33 -24.33 -33.72
CA PRO A 583 -11.95 -24.11 -32.42
C PRO A 583 -12.05 -25.41 -31.60
N ILE A 584 -11.84 -25.32 -30.29
CA ILE A 584 -12.02 -26.40 -29.31
C ILE A 584 -13.17 -26.02 -28.34
N PRO A 585 -14.36 -26.63 -28.47
CA PRO A 585 -15.44 -26.48 -27.48
C PRO A 585 -14.98 -26.93 -26.08
N PHE A 586 -15.08 -26.04 -25.08
CA PHE A 586 -14.42 -26.25 -23.78
C PHE A 586 -15.36 -26.20 -22.57
N SER A 587 -16.20 -25.17 -22.45
CA SER A 587 -17.22 -25.08 -21.39
C SER A 587 -18.53 -24.50 -21.91
N ALA A 588 -19.62 -24.74 -21.19
CA ALA A 588 -20.96 -24.34 -21.60
C ALA A 588 -21.93 -24.18 -20.41
N TYR A 589 -22.86 -23.25 -20.57
CA TYR A 589 -24.08 -23.10 -19.78
C TYR A 589 -25.32 -23.38 -20.65
N GLY A 590 -26.46 -23.68 -20.01
CA GLY A 590 -27.72 -24.00 -20.68
C GLY A 590 -27.79 -25.43 -21.19
N ASN A 591 -28.71 -25.68 -22.13
CA ASN A 591 -29.11 -27.02 -22.57
C ASN A 591 -27.96 -27.90 -23.10
N LEU A 592 -26.89 -27.30 -23.63
CA LEU A 592 -25.73 -28.03 -24.17
C LEU A 592 -24.60 -28.28 -23.15
N LYS A 593 -24.73 -27.90 -21.87
CA LYS A 593 -23.67 -27.97 -20.83
C LYS A 593 -22.91 -29.31 -20.75
N LYS A 594 -23.58 -30.45 -20.98
CA LYS A 594 -22.97 -31.80 -20.95
C LYS A 594 -22.45 -32.30 -22.31
N VAL A 595 -22.88 -31.68 -23.42
CA VAL A 595 -22.64 -32.14 -24.79
C VAL A 595 -21.58 -31.28 -25.48
N TYR A 596 -21.61 -29.97 -25.27
CA TYR A 596 -20.76 -28.99 -25.97
C TYR A 596 -19.26 -29.34 -25.95
N PRO A 597 -18.62 -29.67 -24.79
CA PRO A 597 -17.19 -29.99 -24.76
C PRO A 597 -16.81 -31.31 -25.46
N LYS A 598 -17.79 -32.05 -25.99
CA LYS A 598 -17.59 -33.31 -26.74
C LYS A 598 -17.87 -33.14 -28.24
N ILE A 599 -18.28 -31.96 -28.69
CA ILE A 599 -18.54 -31.68 -30.11
C ILE A 599 -17.21 -31.58 -30.84
N LYS A 600 -16.95 -32.51 -31.76
CA LYS A 600 -15.87 -32.37 -32.74
C LYS A 600 -16.31 -31.46 -33.88
N VAL A 601 -15.49 -30.44 -34.16
CA VAL A 601 -15.67 -29.55 -35.32
C VAL A 601 -14.90 -30.14 -36.51
N PRO A 602 -15.55 -30.41 -37.66
CA PRO A 602 -14.84 -30.91 -38.85
C PRO A 602 -13.86 -29.88 -39.42
N PRO A 603 -12.73 -30.30 -40.00
CA PRO A 603 -11.82 -29.38 -40.68
C PRO A 603 -12.51 -28.61 -41.81
N GLY A 604 -12.23 -27.31 -41.92
CA GLY A 604 -12.78 -26.43 -42.97
C GLY A 604 -14.21 -25.89 -42.74
N GLU A 605 -14.92 -26.33 -41.70
CA GLU A 605 -16.23 -25.78 -41.33
C GLU A 605 -16.08 -24.37 -40.73
N LYS A 606 -16.69 -23.35 -41.38
CA LYS A 606 -16.68 -21.97 -40.88
C LYS A 606 -17.48 -21.86 -39.57
N THR A 607 -16.83 -21.40 -38.50
CA THR A 607 -17.45 -21.27 -37.17
C THR A 607 -17.60 -19.83 -36.70
N PHE A 608 -18.51 -19.61 -35.74
CA PHE A 608 -18.65 -18.32 -35.04
C PHE A 608 -17.33 -17.88 -34.38
N THR A 609 -16.63 -18.82 -33.72
CA THR A 609 -15.33 -18.62 -33.09
C THR A 609 -14.28 -18.11 -34.08
N GLN A 610 -14.18 -18.74 -35.24
CA GLN A 610 -13.27 -18.31 -36.31
C GLN A 610 -13.67 -16.94 -36.88
N SER A 611 -14.97 -16.69 -37.09
CA SER A 611 -15.46 -15.42 -37.64
C SER A 611 -15.22 -14.23 -36.70
N VAL A 612 -15.45 -14.38 -35.39
CA VAL A 612 -15.24 -13.29 -34.43
C VAL A 612 -13.74 -13.02 -34.21
N LEU A 613 -12.91 -14.07 -34.16
CA LEU A 613 -11.45 -13.93 -34.10
C LEU A 613 -10.86 -13.31 -35.37
N ALA A 614 -11.43 -13.57 -36.54
CA ALA A 614 -11.04 -12.92 -37.80
C ALA A 614 -11.56 -11.47 -37.91
N ALA A 615 -12.68 -11.14 -37.27
CA ALA A 615 -13.23 -9.78 -37.26
C ALA A 615 -12.53 -8.85 -36.24
N GLY A 616 -11.89 -9.41 -35.21
CA GLY A 616 -11.20 -8.66 -34.15
C GLY A 616 -12.12 -7.83 -33.25
N LYS A 617 -13.44 -8.06 -33.33
CA LYS A 617 -14.48 -7.32 -32.60
C LYS A 617 -15.73 -8.19 -32.43
N THR A 618 -16.59 -7.81 -31.48
CA THR A 618 -17.88 -8.47 -31.22
C THR A 618 -18.76 -8.51 -32.47
N LEU A 619 -19.41 -9.65 -32.69
CA LEU A 619 -20.39 -9.86 -33.76
C LEU A 619 -21.78 -10.08 -33.14
N LEU A 620 -22.71 -9.19 -33.47
CA LEU A 620 -24.13 -9.33 -33.13
C LEU A 620 -24.82 -10.12 -34.25
N ILE A 621 -25.59 -11.14 -33.87
CA ILE A 621 -26.25 -12.06 -34.80
C ILE A 621 -27.72 -12.19 -34.39
N ASP A 622 -28.56 -11.33 -34.97
CA ASP A 622 -30.00 -11.28 -34.67
C ASP A 622 -30.74 -12.56 -35.09
N ASP A 623 -30.21 -13.29 -36.08
CA ASP A 623 -30.73 -14.58 -36.56
C ASP A 623 -29.58 -15.55 -36.91
N VAL A 624 -29.55 -16.70 -36.22
CA VAL A 624 -28.55 -17.77 -36.34
C VAL A 624 -28.77 -18.65 -37.59
N GLU A 625 -29.98 -18.72 -38.16
CA GLU A 625 -30.23 -19.56 -39.35
C GLU A 625 -29.80 -18.88 -40.67
N THR A 626 -29.82 -17.55 -40.71
CA THR A 626 -29.51 -16.74 -41.91
C THR A 626 -28.12 -16.07 -41.87
N THR A 627 -27.34 -16.32 -40.81
CA THR A 627 -26.04 -15.68 -40.56
C THR A 627 -24.93 -16.04 -41.57
N PRO A 628 -24.10 -15.08 -42.02
CA PRO A 628 -22.90 -15.37 -42.81
C PRO A 628 -21.69 -15.79 -41.95
N TYR A 629 -21.81 -15.78 -40.62
CA TYR A 629 -20.68 -15.98 -39.69
C TYR A 629 -20.43 -17.45 -39.29
N ALA A 630 -21.27 -18.39 -39.71
CA ALA A 630 -21.03 -19.83 -39.56
C ALA A 630 -21.66 -20.62 -40.72
N SER A 631 -21.19 -21.85 -40.94
CA SER A 631 -21.78 -22.77 -41.91
C SER A 631 -23.06 -23.42 -41.39
N ARG A 632 -23.93 -23.93 -42.28
CA ARG A 632 -25.14 -24.68 -41.87
C ARG A 632 -24.82 -25.95 -41.06
N GLY A 633 -23.67 -26.58 -41.30
CA GLY A 633 -23.19 -27.73 -40.51
C GLY A 633 -22.79 -27.38 -39.08
N ILE A 634 -22.64 -26.08 -38.76
CA ILE A 634 -22.39 -25.55 -37.43
C ILE A 634 -23.66 -24.95 -36.83
N THR A 635 -24.41 -24.11 -37.57
CA THR A 635 -25.62 -23.46 -37.03
C THR A 635 -26.69 -24.47 -36.64
N SER A 636 -26.87 -25.56 -37.39
CA SER A 636 -27.83 -26.64 -37.07
C SER A 636 -27.52 -27.42 -35.79
N LYS A 637 -26.37 -27.18 -35.14
CA LYS A 637 -25.97 -27.79 -33.87
C LYS A 637 -26.28 -26.90 -32.65
N PHE A 638 -26.74 -25.66 -32.87
CA PHE A 638 -27.18 -24.75 -31.82
C PHE A 638 -28.71 -24.56 -31.88
N PRO A 639 -29.45 -24.69 -30.75
CA PRO A 639 -30.89 -24.45 -30.72
C PRO A 639 -31.26 -22.96 -30.68
N SER A 640 -30.28 -22.07 -30.49
CA SER A 640 -30.46 -20.64 -30.26
C SER A 640 -30.84 -19.89 -31.54
N ARG A 641 -31.71 -18.89 -31.42
CA ARG A 641 -32.18 -18.05 -32.54
C ARG A 641 -31.34 -16.78 -32.74
N SER A 642 -30.83 -16.17 -31.67
CA SER A 642 -29.93 -15.02 -31.74
C SER A 642 -28.70 -15.22 -30.85
N LEU A 643 -27.60 -14.54 -31.20
CA LEU A 643 -26.28 -14.80 -30.60
C LEU A 643 -25.37 -13.55 -30.61
N ILE A 644 -24.68 -13.31 -29.51
CA ILE A 644 -23.55 -12.39 -29.39
C ILE A 644 -22.27 -13.23 -29.39
N ALA A 645 -21.41 -13.07 -30.39
CA ALA A 645 -20.10 -13.70 -30.43
C ALA A 645 -19.02 -12.67 -30.02
N LEU A 646 -18.25 -12.99 -28.99
CA LEU A 646 -17.25 -12.13 -28.37
C LEU A 646 -15.86 -12.75 -28.57
N PRO A 647 -14.85 -11.99 -29.02
CA PRO A 647 -13.48 -12.51 -29.13
C PRO A 647 -12.85 -12.66 -27.74
N LEU A 648 -12.16 -13.77 -27.50
CA LEU A 648 -11.26 -13.93 -26.36
C LEU A 648 -9.83 -13.78 -26.87
N THR A 649 -9.29 -12.58 -26.77
CA THR A 649 -7.99 -12.17 -27.32
C THR A 649 -7.26 -11.27 -26.34
N THR A 650 -5.96 -11.50 -26.16
CA THR A 650 -5.05 -10.57 -25.49
C THR A 650 -4.15 -9.91 -26.54
N PRO A 651 -3.41 -8.83 -26.22
CA PRO A 651 -2.43 -8.24 -27.15
C PRO A 651 -1.37 -9.22 -27.65
N GLN A 652 -1.18 -10.35 -26.96
CA GLN A 652 -0.20 -11.38 -27.23
C GLN A 652 -0.74 -12.54 -28.08
N GLN A 653 -2.01 -12.92 -27.91
CA GLN A 653 -2.54 -14.17 -28.49
C GLN A 653 -4.07 -14.24 -28.64
N LYS A 654 -4.53 -15.12 -29.54
CA LYS A 654 -5.95 -15.50 -29.70
C LYS A 654 -6.24 -16.71 -28.83
N LEU A 655 -7.10 -16.55 -27.82
CA LEU A 655 -7.43 -17.59 -26.85
C LEU A 655 -8.69 -18.37 -27.23
N GLY A 656 -9.63 -17.73 -27.92
CA GLY A 656 -10.94 -18.34 -28.18
C GLY A 656 -12.06 -17.37 -28.54
N ALA A 657 -13.30 -17.82 -28.30
CA ALA A 657 -14.49 -16.99 -28.34
C ALA A 657 -15.50 -17.40 -27.27
N LEU A 658 -16.27 -16.41 -26.83
CA LEU A 658 -17.40 -16.57 -25.92
C LEU A 658 -18.69 -16.27 -26.68
N LEU A 659 -19.61 -17.25 -26.72
CA LEU A 659 -20.82 -17.22 -27.53
C LEU A 659 -22.04 -17.19 -26.61
N VAL A 660 -22.63 -16.01 -26.43
CA VAL A 660 -23.83 -15.79 -25.59
C VAL A 660 -25.06 -15.87 -26.48
N SER A 661 -26.07 -16.67 -26.13
CA SER A 661 -27.14 -17.03 -27.06
C SER A 661 -28.53 -17.14 -26.43
N PHE A 662 -29.55 -16.83 -27.24
CA PHE A 662 -30.94 -16.68 -26.81
C PHE A 662 -31.87 -17.46 -27.74
N GLU A 663 -32.98 -17.98 -27.20
CA GLU A 663 -33.96 -18.80 -27.93
C GLU A 663 -34.93 -17.97 -28.79
N GLN A 664 -34.96 -16.64 -28.64
CA GLN A 664 -35.80 -15.73 -29.42
C GLN A 664 -34.96 -14.89 -30.40
N ARG A 665 -35.61 -14.43 -31.48
CA ARG A 665 -35.04 -13.44 -32.41
C ARG A 665 -35.15 -12.05 -31.76
N ARG A 666 -34.02 -11.39 -31.52
CA ARG A 666 -33.95 -10.06 -30.89
C ARG A 666 -32.72 -9.31 -31.37
N SER A 667 -32.78 -7.99 -31.35
CA SER A 667 -31.61 -7.12 -31.33
C SER A 667 -31.08 -6.98 -29.89
N PHE A 668 -29.86 -6.45 -29.75
CA PHE A 668 -29.19 -6.28 -28.45
C PHE A 668 -29.04 -4.79 -28.09
N GLU A 669 -29.17 -4.47 -26.81
CA GLU A 669 -28.99 -3.10 -26.31
C GLU A 669 -27.51 -2.79 -26.08
N LYS A 670 -27.10 -1.53 -26.21
CA LYS A 670 -25.70 -1.12 -26.06
C LYS A 670 -25.13 -1.47 -24.69
N ASP A 671 -25.91 -1.25 -23.62
CA ASP A 671 -25.55 -1.60 -22.24
C ASP A 671 -25.29 -3.11 -22.08
N GLU A 672 -26.08 -3.98 -22.74
CA GLU A 672 -25.96 -5.44 -22.68
C GLU A 672 -24.68 -5.92 -23.40
N VAL A 673 -24.37 -5.33 -24.56
CA VAL A 673 -23.15 -5.64 -25.32
C VAL A 673 -21.90 -5.19 -24.56
N GLU A 674 -21.89 -3.99 -23.97
CA GLU A 674 -20.75 -3.50 -23.18
C GLU A 674 -20.46 -4.38 -21.95
N ILE A 675 -21.49 -4.92 -21.29
CA ILE A 675 -21.34 -5.88 -20.18
C ILE A 675 -20.74 -7.19 -20.68
N CYS A 676 -21.19 -7.69 -21.83
CA CYS A 676 -20.67 -8.91 -22.45
C CYS A 676 -19.19 -8.77 -22.85
N GLU A 677 -18.79 -7.63 -23.43
CA GLU A 677 -17.42 -7.33 -23.82
C GLU A 677 -16.47 -7.23 -22.61
N GLN A 678 -16.90 -6.54 -21.55
CA GLN A 678 -16.13 -6.45 -20.29
C GLN A 678 -15.94 -7.83 -19.65
N ALA A 679 -16.98 -8.67 -19.64
CA ALA A 679 -16.87 -10.04 -19.15
C ALA A 679 -15.94 -10.90 -20.01
N ALA A 680 -16.01 -10.79 -21.35
CA ALA A 680 -15.14 -11.52 -22.27
C ALA A 680 -13.65 -11.14 -22.08
N ALA A 681 -13.34 -9.84 -21.95
CA ALA A 681 -11.98 -9.37 -21.70
C ALA A 681 -11.39 -9.90 -20.37
N LEU A 682 -12.19 -9.92 -19.30
CA LEU A 682 -11.78 -10.48 -18.01
C LEU A 682 -11.58 -12.01 -18.05
N ILE A 683 -12.42 -12.72 -18.82
CA ILE A 683 -12.27 -14.16 -19.05
C ILE A 683 -11.02 -14.46 -19.87
N ALA A 684 -10.72 -13.67 -20.90
CA ALA A 684 -9.50 -13.78 -21.70
C ALA A 684 -8.24 -13.63 -20.83
N LEU A 685 -8.17 -12.60 -19.99
CA LEU A 685 -7.05 -12.40 -19.06
C LEU A 685 -6.92 -13.55 -18.04
N ALA A 686 -8.04 -14.12 -17.58
CA ALA A 686 -8.02 -15.28 -16.69
C ALA A 686 -7.52 -16.55 -17.39
N LEU A 687 -7.92 -16.79 -18.65
CA LEU A 687 -7.46 -17.91 -19.47
C LEU A 687 -5.95 -17.87 -19.71
N GLU A 688 -5.43 -16.71 -20.13
CA GLU A 688 -4.00 -16.49 -20.34
C GLU A 688 -3.19 -16.76 -19.06
N LYS A 689 -3.68 -16.29 -17.90
CA LYS A 689 -3.06 -16.57 -16.60
C LYS A 689 -3.04 -18.06 -16.26
N PHE A 690 -4.10 -18.81 -16.59
CA PHE A 690 -4.13 -20.27 -16.35
C PHE A 690 -3.13 -21.01 -17.23
N GLN A 691 -3.07 -20.69 -18.53
CA GLN A 691 -2.09 -21.28 -19.46
C GLN A 691 -0.65 -20.97 -19.04
N ALA A 692 -0.34 -19.70 -18.78
CA ALA A 692 1.00 -19.29 -18.34
C ALA A 692 1.41 -19.93 -17.01
N LYS A 693 0.46 -20.19 -16.10
CA LYS A 693 0.70 -20.96 -14.87
C LYS A 693 1.02 -22.43 -15.17
N GLU A 694 0.21 -23.07 -16.01
CA GLU A 694 0.37 -24.50 -16.35
C GLU A 694 1.69 -24.77 -17.08
N GLU A 695 2.09 -23.90 -18.01
CA GLU A 695 3.42 -23.94 -18.63
C GLU A 695 4.56 -23.70 -17.62
N ALA A 696 4.37 -22.85 -16.62
CA ALA A 696 5.37 -22.57 -15.59
C ALA A 696 5.53 -23.73 -14.62
N GLU A 697 4.41 -24.36 -14.21
CA GLU A 697 4.41 -25.57 -13.38
C GLU A 697 5.03 -26.77 -14.13
N HIS A 698 4.73 -26.93 -15.42
CA HIS A 698 5.37 -27.95 -16.26
C HIS A 698 6.88 -27.72 -16.36
N ARG A 699 7.32 -26.50 -16.74
CA ARG A 699 8.76 -26.14 -16.81
C ARG A 699 9.48 -26.35 -15.48
N ALA A 700 8.85 -25.99 -14.36
CA ALA A 700 9.41 -26.21 -13.03
C ALA A 700 9.54 -27.70 -12.69
N ALA A 701 8.55 -28.53 -13.01
CA ALA A 701 8.58 -29.98 -12.79
C ALA A 701 9.67 -30.68 -13.63
N THR A 702 9.80 -30.31 -14.91
CA THR A 702 10.90 -30.79 -15.77
C THR A 702 12.25 -30.35 -15.22
N SER A 703 12.41 -29.06 -14.89
CA SER A 703 13.67 -28.51 -14.37
C SER A 703 14.09 -29.13 -13.03
N GLU A 704 13.16 -29.39 -12.12
CA GLU A 704 13.46 -30.00 -10.82
C GLU A 704 13.83 -31.48 -10.94
N SER A 705 13.23 -32.20 -11.90
CA SER A 705 13.59 -33.59 -12.23
C SER A 705 14.99 -33.67 -12.83
N LEU A 706 15.30 -32.81 -13.81
CA LEU A 706 16.64 -32.70 -14.40
C LEU A 706 17.70 -32.26 -13.37
N ARG A 707 17.37 -31.32 -12.47
CA ARG A 707 18.27 -30.87 -11.40
C ARG A 707 18.59 -31.99 -10.41
N LYS A 708 17.62 -32.83 -10.04
CA LYS A 708 17.83 -34.01 -9.19
C LYS A 708 18.76 -35.03 -9.86
N ALA A 709 18.53 -35.36 -11.13
CA ALA A 709 19.40 -36.24 -11.89
C ALA A 709 20.84 -35.70 -11.97
N GLY A 710 21.01 -34.41 -12.31
CA GLY A 710 22.33 -33.76 -12.40
C GLY A 710 23.10 -33.75 -11.06
N MET A 711 22.42 -33.53 -9.93
CA MET A 711 23.05 -33.57 -8.61
C MET A 711 23.58 -34.96 -8.25
N ALA A 712 22.88 -36.04 -8.62
CA ALA A 712 23.30 -37.41 -8.32
C ALA A 712 24.63 -37.77 -9.01
N VAL A 713 24.84 -37.29 -10.24
CA VAL A 713 26.09 -37.52 -10.99
C VAL A 713 27.30 -36.91 -10.26
N THR A 714 27.15 -35.73 -9.64
CA THR A 714 28.26 -35.02 -8.98
C THR A 714 28.80 -35.66 -7.69
N GLN A 715 28.24 -36.80 -7.24
CA GLN A 715 28.71 -37.53 -6.04
C GLN A 715 29.61 -38.75 -6.32
N LYS A 716 29.79 -39.16 -7.59
CA LYS A 716 30.61 -40.33 -7.95
C LYS A 716 32.08 -39.96 -8.21
N ASN A 717 32.99 -40.92 -8.01
CA ASN A 717 34.44 -40.70 -8.04
C ASN A 717 35.13 -41.04 -9.38
N THR A 718 34.43 -41.65 -10.33
CA THR A 718 34.96 -42.02 -11.66
C THR A 718 34.08 -41.47 -12.79
N PHE A 719 34.64 -41.38 -14.00
CA PHE A 719 33.93 -40.91 -15.20
C PHE A 719 32.92 -41.97 -15.69
N GLU A 720 33.27 -43.23 -15.51
CA GLU A 720 32.52 -44.42 -15.87
C GLU A 720 31.29 -44.60 -14.96
N ASP A 721 31.45 -44.41 -13.64
CA ASP A 721 30.33 -44.36 -12.67
C ASP A 721 29.29 -43.30 -13.05
N ALA A 722 29.75 -42.14 -13.55
CA ALA A 722 28.90 -41.01 -13.92
C ALA A 722 28.08 -41.33 -15.17
N ILE A 723 28.70 -41.91 -16.19
CA ILE A 723 28.02 -42.32 -17.44
C ILE A 723 26.97 -43.41 -17.18
N GLN A 724 27.29 -44.44 -16.40
CA GLN A 724 26.31 -45.51 -16.13
C GLN A 724 25.10 -44.97 -15.36
N HIS A 725 25.32 -44.09 -14.38
CA HIS A 725 24.20 -43.49 -13.64
C HIS A 725 23.36 -42.51 -14.49
N ILE A 726 23.97 -41.80 -15.44
CA ILE A 726 23.22 -41.00 -16.44
C ILE A 726 22.27 -41.90 -17.23
N LEU A 727 22.72 -43.07 -17.68
CA LEU A 727 21.88 -44.01 -18.42
C LEU A 727 20.78 -44.63 -17.55
N GLU A 728 21.05 -44.93 -16.27
CA GLU A 728 20.01 -45.31 -15.30
C GLU A 728 18.92 -44.23 -15.17
N GLN A 729 19.30 -42.94 -15.08
CA GLN A 729 18.33 -41.83 -14.95
C GLN A 729 17.49 -41.60 -16.21
N LEU A 730 18.05 -41.81 -17.41
CA LEU A 730 17.31 -41.75 -18.68
C LEU A 730 16.08 -42.67 -18.67
N LYS A 731 16.17 -43.81 -17.97
CA LYS A 731 15.12 -44.84 -17.89
C LYS A 731 13.89 -44.41 -17.07
N LEU A 732 14.02 -43.33 -16.30
CA LEU A 732 12.90 -42.68 -15.60
C LEU A 732 12.13 -41.70 -16.51
N ILE A 733 12.71 -41.33 -17.64
CA ILE A 733 12.16 -40.36 -18.60
C ILE A 733 11.60 -41.08 -19.83
N ILE A 734 12.29 -42.12 -20.33
CA ILE A 734 11.97 -42.83 -21.57
C ILE A 734 12.12 -44.35 -21.41
N GLN A 735 11.18 -45.11 -21.99
CA GLN A 735 11.26 -46.57 -22.01
C GLN A 735 12.13 -47.08 -23.17
N TYR A 736 13.39 -47.40 -22.86
CA TYR A 736 14.36 -47.98 -23.79
C TYR A 736 14.77 -49.40 -23.38
N ASN A 737 15.33 -50.17 -24.33
CA ASN A 737 15.86 -51.52 -24.08
C ASN A 737 17.36 -51.52 -23.82
N SER A 738 18.14 -50.86 -24.68
CA SER A 738 19.53 -50.48 -24.40
C SER A 738 19.78 -49.02 -24.76
N ALA A 739 20.82 -48.40 -24.20
CA ALA A 739 21.21 -47.02 -24.53
C ALA A 739 22.70 -46.80 -24.24
N SER A 740 23.42 -46.13 -25.15
CA SER A 740 24.86 -45.89 -25.04
C SER A 740 25.25 -44.43 -25.20
N ILE A 741 26.32 -44.03 -24.49
CA ILE A 741 27.00 -42.75 -24.67
C ILE A 741 28.26 -43.01 -25.51
N GLN A 742 28.39 -42.24 -26.58
CA GLN A 742 29.47 -42.35 -27.55
C GLN A 742 30.16 -40.99 -27.67
N LEU A 743 31.48 -40.94 -27.52
CA LEU A 743 32.25 -39.68 -27.56
C LEU A 743 33.25 -39.70 -28.71
N ILE A 744 33.45 -38.53 -29.33
CA ILE A 744 34.35 -38.39 -30.50
C ILE A 744 35.80 -38.48 -30.01
N ARG A 745 36.58 -39.37 -30.63
CA ARG A 745 38.02 -39.56 -30.37
C ARG A 745 38.74 -39.72 -31.69
N GLY A 746 39.29 -38.62 -32.21
CA GLY A 746 39.88 -38.57 -33.54
C GLY A 746 38.81 -38.57 -34.63
N ASP A 747 38.91 -39.51 -35.56
CA ASP A 747 38.02 -39.73 -36.71
C ASP A 747 36.91 -40.77 -36.43
N ALA A 748 36.68 -41.15 -35.16
CA ALA A 748 35.67 -42.12 -34.76
C ALA A 748 34.89 -41.69 -33.51
N LEU A 749 33.68 -42.21 -33.36
CA LEU A 749 32.96 -42.30 -32.08
C LEU A 749 33.39 -43.58 -31.35
N GLU A 750 33.67 -43.48 -30.06
CA GLU A 750 33.92 -44.63 -29.18
C GLU A 750 32.80 -44.75 -28.13
N ILE A 751 32.26 -45.95 -27.93
CA ILE A 751 31.31 -46.22 -26.83
C ILE A 751 32.07 -46.10 -25.50
N VAL A 752 31.75 -45.08 -24.71
CA VAL A 752 32.37 -44.83 -23.38
C VAL A 752 31.52 -45.36 -22.22
N GLY A 753 30.29 -45.79 -22.50
CA GLY A 753 29.43 -46.51 -21.56
C GLY A 753 28.10 -46.88 -22.20
N GLY A 754 27.45 -47.93 -21.71
CA GLY A 754 26.19 -48.42 -22.25
C GLY A 754 25.44 -49.27 -21.25
N HIS A 755 24.12 -49.09 -21.19
CA HIS A 755 23.23 -49.77 -20.26
C HIS A 755 22.25 -50.69 -21.02
N GLY A 756 22.01 -51.88 -20.47
CA GLY A 756 20.94 -52.79 -20.96
C GLY A 756 21.36 -53.83 -22.00
N TRP A 757 22.65 -53.93 -22.33
CA TRP A 757 23.19 -55.09 -23.06
C TRP A 757 23.33 -56.32 -22.15
N VAL A 758 23.35 -57.51 -22.75
CA VAL A 758 23.62 -58.78 -22.03
C VAL A 758 25.03 -58.80 -21.42
N SER A 759 25.97 -58.09 -22.05
CA SER A 759 27.35 -57.91 -21.61
C SER A 759 27.80 -56.50 -22.00
N GLU A 760 27.77 -55.57 -21.04
CA GLU A 760 28.20 -54.18 -21.28
C GLU A 760 29.70 -54.10 -21.64
N GLN A 761 30.49 -55.09 -21.21
CA GLN A 761 31.92 -55.24 -21.53
C GLN A 761 32.21 -55.60 -22.99
N GLU A 762 31.23 -56.09 -23.75
CA GLU A 762 31.39 -56.41 -25.18
C GLU A 762 31.21 -55.17 -26.07
N VAL A 763 30.50 -54.14 -25.60
CA VAL A 763 30.22 -52.92 -26.39
C VAL A 763 31.07 -51.71 -25.98
N ILE A 764 31.49 -51.61 -24.72
CA ILE A 764 32.37 -50.52 -24.27
C ILE A 764 33.73 -50.59 -25.00
N GLY A 765 34.19 -49.47 -25.55
CA GLY A 765 35.40 -49.38 -26.37
C GLY A 765 35.21 -49.69 -27.86
N MET A 766 34.01 -50.13 -28.30
CA MET A 766 33.71 -50.24 -29.74
C MET A 766 33.82 -48.87 -30.43
N LYS A 767 34.35 -48.86 -31.67
CA LYS A 767 34.58 -47.64 -32.46
C LYS A 767 33.83 -47.64 -33.78
N PHE A 768 33.23 -46.51 -34.13
CA PHE A 768 32.52 -46.29 -35.38
C PHE A 768 33.15 -45.10 -36.13
N PRO A 769 33.67 -45.29 -37.37
CA PRO A 769 34.31 -44.21 -38.12
C PRO A 769 33.31 -43.13 -38.54
N ILE A 770 33.77 -41.88 -38.60
CA ILE A 770 33.03 -40.72 -39.10
C ILE A 770 33.88 -40.00 -40.19
N PRO A 771 33.40 -39.91 -41.45
CA PRO A 771 32.19 -40.54 -41.97
C PRO A 771 32.34 -42.06 -42.11
N GLY A 772 31.24 -42.79 -41.91
CA GLY A 772 31.18 -44.23 -42.14
C GLY A 772 29.75 -44.70 -42.45
N GLU A 773 29.63 -45.95 -42.87
CA GLU A 773 28.32 -46.58 -43.13
C GLU A 773 27.64 -46.97 -41.81
N ASN A 774 27.16 -45.98 -41.07
CA ASN A 774 26.53 -46.13 -39.77
C ASN A 774 25.52 -44.99 -39.53
N PRO A 775 24.47 -45.20 -38.70
CA PRO A 775 23.49 -44.15 -38.41
C PRO A 775 24.10 -42.98 -37.62
N ASN A 776 25.17 -43.23 -36.86
CA ASN A 776 25.90 -42.23 -36.07
C ASN A 776 26.38 -41.04 -36.92
N THR A 777 26.91 -41.32 -38.12
CA THR A 777 27.42 -40.29 -39.05
C THR A 777 26.35 -39.25 -39.39
N ALA A 778 25.08 -39.65 -39.51
CA ALA A 778 23.98 -38.72 -39.79
C ALA A 778 23.74 -37.75 -38.61
N VAL A 779 23.76 -38.24 -37.37
CA VAL A 779 23.57 -37.42 -36.15
C VAL A 779 24.66 -36.34 -36.04
N ILE A 780 25.91 -36.72 -36.26
CA ILE A 780 27.05 -35.79 -36.16
C ILE A 780 27.04 -34.77 -37.30
N GLN A 781 26.74 -35.18 -38.54
CA GLN A 781 26.69 -34.27 -39.69
C GLN A 781 25.49 -33.30 -39.65
N GLN A 782 24.33 -33.74 -39.14
CA GLN A 782 23.14 -32.90 -39.06
C GLN A 782 23.09 -32.03 -37.80
N SER A 783 23.85 -32.40 -36.75
CA SER A 783 23.79 -31.76 -35.42
C SER A 783 22.37 -31.70 -34.84
N SER A 784 21.52 -32.66 -35.21
CA SER A 784 20.14 -32.84 -34.75
C SER A 784 19.87 -34.30 -34.39
N ALA A 785 18.78 -34.55 -33.65
CA ALA A 785 18.32 -35.91 -33.39
C ALA A 785 17.93 -36.62 -34.70
N VAL A 786 18.27 -37.91 -34.82
CA VAL A 786 17.92 -38.78 -35.95
C VAL A 786 17.19 -40.01 -35.41
N TYR A 787 15.94 -40.18 -35.83
CA TYR A 787 15.11 -41.32 -35.49
C TYR A 787 14.96 -42.28 -36.68
N LEU A 788 15.05 -43.58 -36.41
CA LEU A 788 14.91 -44.67 -37.36
C LEU A 788 13.88 -45.69 -36.82
N PRO A 789 12.64 -45.72 -37.36
CA PRO A 789 11.59 -46.64 -36.91
C PRO A 789 11.94 -48.13 -37.05
N ASP A 790 12.69 -48.51 -38.09
CA ASP A 790 13.44 -49.78 -38.12
C ASP A 790 14.85 -49.56 -38.70
N VAL A 791 15.88 -49.78 -37.90
CA VAL A 791 17.29 -49.58 -38.26
C VAL A 791 17.83 -50.70 -39.17
N ARG A 792 17.30 -51.93 -39.05
CA ARG A 792 17.77 -53.10 -39.82
C ARG A 792 17.37 -53.05 -41.28
N ALA A 793 16.28 -52.32 -41.59
CA ALA A 793 15.86 -52.03 -42.94
C ALA A 793 16.85 -51.13 -43.71
N ARG A 794 17.84 -50.53 -43.03
CA ARG A 794 18.81 -49.59 -43.60
C ARG A 794 20.28 -49.93 -43.36
N TYR A 795 20.63 -50.60 -42.26
CA TYR A 795 22.02 -50.89 -41.89
C TYR A 795 22.21 -52.36 -41.51
N GLU A 796 22.95 -53.11 -42.33
CA GLU A 796 23.13 -54.57 -42.19
C GLU A 796 23.76 -54.98 -40.85
N GLN A 797 24.62 -54.12 -40.28
CA GLN A 797 25.31 -54.30 -38.99
C GLN A 797 24.35 -54.63 -37.83
N PHE A 798 23.10 -54.14 -37.87
CA PHE A 798 22.09 -54.38 -36.83
C PHE A 798 21.38 -55.74 -36.97
N ASN A 799 21.75 -56.56 -37.95
CA ASN A 799 21.32 -57.97 -38.03
C ASN A 799 22.25 -58.92 -37.25
N HIS A 800 23.43 -58.46 -36.82
CA HIS A 800 24.46 -59.28 -36.17
C HIS A 800 24.67 -58.91 -34.69
N PRO A 801 25.07 -59.84 -33.82
CA PRO A 801 25.47 -59.53 -32.45
C PRO A 801 26.65 -58.54 -32.42
N PRO A 802 26.73 -57.62 -31.44
CA PRO A 802 25.85 -57.45 -30.27
C PRO A 802 24.68 -56.48 -30.50
N HIS A 803 24.32 -56.18 -31.76
CA HIS A 803 23.26 -55.20 -32.09
C HIS A 803 21.95 -55.84 -32.58
N ASN A 804 21.90 -57.17 -32.69
CA ASN A 804 20.76 -57.92 -33.26
C ASN A 804 19.51 -58.03 -32.36
N HIS A 805 19.44 -57.28 -31.25
CA HIS A 805 18.21 -57.02 -30.48
C HIS A 805 17.55 -55.68 -30.85
N ILE A 806 18.30 -54.70 -31.38
CA ILE A 806 17.83 -53.35 -31.70
C ILE A 806 16.89 -53.39 -32.91
N ARG A 807 15.75 -52.70 -32.87
CA ARG A 807 14.81 -52.54 -33.99
C ARG A 807 14.59 -51.07 -34.32
N SER A 808 14.03 -50.29 -33.41
CA SER A 808 14.02 -48.83 -33.56
C SER A 808 15.25 -48.22 -32.90
N TRP A 809 15.73 -47.09 -33.44
CA TRP A 809 16.95 -46.42 -32.98
C TRP A 809 16.78 -44.91 -32.99
N LEU A 810 17.21 -44.25 -31.93
CA LEU A 810 17.19 -42.80 -31.77
C LEU A 810 18.57 -42.31 -31.34
N GLY A 811 19.27 -41.61 -32.24
CA GLY A 811 20.57 -41.00 -31.98
C GLY A 811 20.46 -39.49 -31.82
N ILE A 812 21.08 -38.93 -30.78
CA ILE A 812 20.92 -37.53 -30.38
C ILE A 812 22.30 -36.92 -30.11
N PRO A 813 22.63 -35.76 -30.69
CA PRO A 813 23.96 -35.17 -30.54
C PRO A 813 24.14 -34.65 -29.12
N LEU A 814 25.30 -34.97 -28.53
CA LEU A 814 25.76 -34.35 -27.29
C LEU A 814 26.51 -33.07 -27.67
N ILE A 815 25.90 -31.91 -27.42
CA ILE A 815 26.43 -30.60 -27.81
C ILE A 815 26.84 -29.82 -26.56
N ALA A 816 28.10 -29.38 -26.51
CA ALA A 816 28.65 -28.52 -25.47
C ALA A 816 29.46 -27.39 -26.12
N GLN A 817 29.25 -26.15 -25.70
CA GLN A 817 29.89 -24.94 -26.26
C GLN A 817 29.81 -24.89 -27.81
N ASP A 818 28.59 -25.12 -28.33
CA ASP A 818 28.25 -25.15 -29.76
C ASP A 818 29.06 -26.17 -30.61
N LYS A 819 29.67 -27.16 -29.96
CA LYS A 819 30.38 -28.29 -30.61
C LYS A 819 29.71 -29.60 -30.24
N VAL A 820 29.54 -30.47 -31.25
CA VAL A 820 29.17 -31.87 -31.01
C VAL A 820 30.39 -32.58 -30.40
N ILE A 821 30.27 -33.06 -29.16
CA ILE A 821 31.30 -33.85 -28.45
C ILE A 821 31.07 -35.36 -28.57
N GLY A 822 29.88 -35.77 -29.00
CA GLY A 822 29.46 -37.17 -29.06
C GLY A 822 27.99 -37.33 -29.43
N LEU A 823 27.43 -38.50 -29.15
CA LEU A 823 26.00 -38.74 -29.20
C LEU A 823 25.51 -39.65 -28.05
N LEU A 824 24.23 -39.53 -27.74
CA LEU A 824 23.45 -40.49 -26.97
C LEU A 824 22.65 -41.34 -27.98
N ALA A 825 22.85 -42.64 -27.96
CA ALA A 825 22.05 -43.60 -28.74
C ALA A 825 21.06 -44.31 -27.80
N ILE A 826 19.81 -44.42 -28.22
CA ILE A 826 18.70 -45.02 -27.47
C ILE A 826 18.04 -46.07 -28.36
N ASP A 827 17.94 -47.30 -27.86
CA ASP A 827 17.57 -48.48 -28.63
C ASP A 827 16.22 -49.05 -28.18
N GLY A 828 15.32 -49.29 -29.14
CA GLY A 828 14.05 -49.98 -28.93
C GLY A 828 14.07 -51.38 -29.53
N SER A 829 13.51 -52.37 -28.82
CA SER A 829 13.46 -53.78 -29.27
C SER A 829 12.28 -54.07 -30.21
N THR A 830 11.30 -53.16 -30.30
CA THR A 830 10.25 -53.18 -31.33
C THR A 830 10.49 -52.09 -32.39
N PRO A 831 10.01 -52.28 -33.64
CA PRO A 831 9.88 -51.18 -34.57
C PRO A 831 8.99 -50.07 -34.01
N ASP A 832 9.27 -48.84 -34.44
CA ASP A 832 8.51 -47.62 -34.16
C ASP A 832 8.18 -47.35 -32.67
N GLN A 833 9.17 -47.55 -31.77
CA GLN A 833 8.97 -47.51 -30.31
C GLN A 833 8.89 -46.09 -29.70
N PHE A 834 9.43 -45.06 -30.36
CA PHE A 834 9.60 -43.73 -29.75
C PHE A 834 8.68 -42.68 -30.37
N SER A 835 7.93 -41.96 -29.54
CA SER A 835 7.06 -40.86 -29.97
C SER A 835 7.81 -39.53 -30.09
N GLU A 836 7.18 -38.52 -30.72
CA GLU A 836 7.71 -37.15 -30.76
C GLU A 836 8.00 -36.59 -29.35
N ASN A 837 7.19 -36.95 -28.34
CA ASN A 837 7.42 -36.55 -26.96
C ASN A 837 8.67 -37.22 -26.35
N ASP A 838 8.92 -38.49 -26.67
CA ASP A 838 10.15 -39.18 -26.25
C ASP A 838 11.38 -38.53 -26.91
N ILE A 839 11.30 -38.22 -28.20
CA ILE A 839 12.38 -37.56 -28.95
C ILE A 839 12.69 -36.17 -28.37
N MET A 840 11.67 -35.38 -28.02
CA MET A 840 11.85 -34.07 -27.37
C MET A 840 12.44 -34.21 -25.96
N ALA A 841 11.91 -35.12 -25.13
CA ALA A 841 12.42 -35.35 -23.77
C ALA A 841 13.89 -35.85 -23.78
N ALA A 842 14.22 -36.72 -24.73
CA ALA A 842 15.58 -37.22 -24.94
C ALA A 842 16.53 -36.10 -25.39
N GLY A 843 16.05 -35.18 -26.23
CA GLY A 843 16.80 -34.00 -26.68
C GLY A 843 17.18 -33.07 -25.53
N GLU A 844 16.25 -32.75 -24.63
CA GLU A 844 16.56 -31.94 -23.44
C GLU A 844 17.48 -32.66 -22.45
N PHE A 845 17.30 -33.98 -22.28
CA PHE A 845 18.21 -34.79 -21.47
C PHE A 845 19.64 -34.79 -22.03
N ALA A 846 19.81 -34.99 -23.34
CA ALA A 846 21.10 -35.03 -24.02
C ALA A 846 21.90 -33.72 -23.85
N LYS A 847 21.26 -32.55 -23.84
CA LYS A 847 21.92 -31.27 -23.53
C LYS A 847 22.52 -31.27 -22.12
N GLN A 848 21.76 -31.69 -21.12
CA GLN A 848 22.23 -31.77 -19.74
C GLN A 848 23.37 -32.80 -19.58
N VAL A 849 23.28 -33.93 -20.29
CA VAL A 849 24.35 -34.95 -20.35
C VAL A 849 25.63 -34.37 -20.94
N ALA A 850 25.55 -33.67 -22.08
CA ALA A 850 26.71 -33.07 -22.74
C ALA A 850 27.45 -32.06 -21.83
N ILE A 851 26.70 -31.18 -21.16
CA ILE A 851 27.25 -30.23 -20.17
C ILE A 851 27.93 -30.98 -19.00
N THR A 852 27.32 -32.07 -18.53
CA THR A 852 27.83 -32.82 -17.37
C THR A 852 29.10 -33.61 -17.71
N ILE A 853 29.17 -34.22 -18.90
CA ILE A 853 30.36 -34.89 -19.41
C ILE A 853 31.50 -33.89 -19.61
N GLU A 854 31.25 -32.76 -20.27
CA GLU A 854 32.28 -31.75 -20.55
C GLU A 854 32.83 -31.12 -19.26
N ASN A 855 31.96 -30.79 -18.29
CA ASN A 855 32.39 -30.32 -16.97
C ASN A 855 33.26 -31.37 -16.24
N THR A 856 32.93 -32.66 -16.35
CA THR A 856 33.70 -33.74 -15.72
C THR A 856 35.06 -33.93 -16.40
N ARG A 857 35.10 -33.86 -17.74
CA ARG A 857 36.34 -33.89 -18.54
C ARG A 857 37.28 -32.75 -18.15
N LEU A 858 36.78 -31.51 -18.16
CA LEU A 858 37.55 -30.31 -17.79
C LEU A 858 38.04 -30.37 -16.32
N LEU A 859 37.24 -30.91 -15.40
CA LEU A 859 37.64 -31.12 -14.01
C LEU A 859 38.74 -32.19 -13.88
N GLN A 860 38.69 -33.26 -14.68
CA GLN A 860 39.71 -34.32 -14.70
C GLN A 860 41.03 -33.83 -15.32
N GLU A 861 40.97 -33.07 -16.42
CA GLU A 861 42.12 -32.41 -17.04
C GLU A 861 42.78 -31.43 -16.06
N SER A 862 41.98 -30.56 -15.42
CA SER A 862 42.45 -29.62 -14.39
C SER A 862 43.09 -30.33 -13.19
N ARG A 863 42.53 -31.46 -12.74
CA ARG A 863 43.11 -32.30 -11.66
C ARG A 863 44.44 -32.92 -12.08
N SER A 864 44.55 -33.42 -13.31
CA SER A 864 45.78 -34.07 -13.81
C SER A 864 46.95 -33.08 -13.92
N LEU A 865 46.71 -31.91 -14.50
CA LEU A 865 47.68 -30.81 -14.60
C LEU A 865 48.12 -30.31 -13.22
N ALA A 866 47.25 -30.35 -12.22
CA ALA A 866 47.61 -29.95 -10.86
C ALA A 866 48.57 -30.91 -10.13
N ILE A 867 48.70 -32.18 -10.57
CA ILE A 867 49.45 -33.23 -9.85
C ILE A 867 50.64 -33.82 -10.63
N THR A 868 50.82 -33.50 -11.91
CA THR A 868 51.97 -33.92 -12.73
C THR A 868 52.99 -32.79 -12.91
N ASP A 869 54.25 -33.13 -13.21
CA ASP A 869 55.30 -32.17 -13.56
C ASP A 869 55.34 -31.97 -15.08
N GLU A 870 55.09 -30.74 -15.54
CA GLU A 870 54.94 -30.42 -16.98
C GLU A 870 56.18 -30.75 -17.82
N LEU A 871 57.38 -30.73 -17.23
CA LEU A 871 58.63 -31.03 -17.92
C LEU A 871 58.86 -32.53 -18.09
N THR A 872 58.53 -33.31 -17.07
CA THR A 872 59.00 -34.70 -16.91
C THR A 872 57.90 -35.78 -16.93
N GLY A 873 56.63 -35.41 -16.83
CA GLY A 873 55.48 -36.31 -16.95
C GLY A 873 55.23 -37.26 -15.76
N VAL A 874 56.15 -37.33 -14.80
CA VAL A 874 55.92 -37.97 -13.49
C VAL A 874 55.09 -37.07 -12.57
N TYR A 875 54.69 -37.56 -11.40
CA TYR A 875 53.98 -36.71 -10.44
C TYR A 875 54.85 -35.54 -9.96
N ASN A 876 54.25 -34.38 -9.72
CA ASN A 876 54.93 -33.27 -9.06
C ASN A 876 54.86 -33.45 -7.52
N ARG A 877 55.52 -32.57 -6.76
CA ARG A 877 55.52 -32.58 -5.28
C ARG A 877 54.11 -32.62 -4.65
N ARG A 878 53.11 -31.98 -5.28
CA ARG A 878 51.70 -32.01 -4.82
C ARG A 878 51.05 -33.36 -5.12
N GLY A 879 51.30 -33.94 -6.29
CA GLY A 879 50.86 -35.29 -6.64
C GLY A 879 51.43 -36.36 -5.69
N LEU A 880 52.72 -36.27 -5.37
CA LEU A 880 53.37 -37.13 -4.36
C LEU A 880 52.68 -37.03 -3.00
N LEU A 881 52.41 -35.82 -2.51
CA LEU A 881 51.77 -35.65 -1.19
C LEU A 881 50.31 -36.14 -1.19
N GLN A 882 49.56 -35.94 -2.28
CA GLN A 882 48.15 -36.36 -2.35
C GLN A 882 47.98 -37.88 -2.53
N LEU A 883 48.71 -38.48 -3.47
CA LEU A 883 48.61 -39.92 -3.76
C LEU A 883 49.45 -40.77 -2.79
N GLY A 884 50.61 -40.26 -2.38
CA GLY A 884 51.49 -40.91 -1.41
C GLY A 884 50.89 -41.02 -0.02
N GLU A 885 50.10 -40.04 0.43
CA GLU A 885 49.42 -40.14 1.74
C GLU A 885 48.32 -41.20 1.70
N PHE A 886 47.61 -41.36 0.56
CA PHE A 886 46.63 -42.44 0.40
C PHE A 886 47.30 -43.82 0.47
N GLU A 887 48.39 -44.05 -0.27
CA GLU A 887 49.11 -45.33 -0.23
C GLU A 887 49.84 -45.57 1.11
N PHE A 888 50.34 -44.52 1.76
CA PHE A 888 50.90 -44.60 3.12
C PHE A 888 49.83 -45.03 4.14
N GLN A 889 48.65 -44.40 4.13
CA GLN A 889 47.53 -44.76 4.99
C GLN A 889 47.00 -46.17 4.69
N ARG A 890 46.95 -46.56 3.41
CA ARG A 890 46.58 -47.91 2.96
C ARG A 890 47.55 -48.93 3.52
N ALA A 891 48.86 -48.81 3.25
CA ALA A 891 49.90 -49.71 3.72
C ALA A 891 49.90 -49.85 5.26
N ARG A 892 49.77 -48.72 5.98
CA ARG A 892 49.63 -48.67 7.43
C ARG A 892 48.39 -49.43 7.92
N ARG A 893 47.23 -49.26 7.27
CA ARG A 893 45.97 -49.96 7.61
C ARG A 893 46.04 -51.47 7.39
N ILE A 894 46.76 -51.94 6.37
CA ILE A 894 46.95 -53.37 6.08
C ILE A 894 48.23 -53.97 6.71
N ASN A 895 48.95 -53.19 7.53
CA ASN A 895 50.22 -53.54 8.17
C ASN A 895 51.23 -54.16 7.17
N ARG A 896 51.41 -53.48 6.03
CA ARG A 896 52.46 -53.76 5.03
C ARG A 896 53.58 -52.72 5.15
N PRO A 897 54.85 -53.09 4.87
CA PRO A 897 55.94 -52.13 4.85
C PRO A 897 55.80 -51.16 3.68
N ILE A 898 56.23 -49.92 3.85
CA ILE A 898 56.31 -48.92 2.78
C ILE A 898 57.61 -48.15 2.95
N SER A 899 58.33 -47.96 1.85
CA SER A 899 59.63 -47.28 1.84
C SER A 899 59.63 -46.14 0.84
N LEU A 900 60.44 -45.10 1.09
CA LEU A 900 60.61 -43.96 0.20
C LEU A 900 62.08 -43.81 -0.15
N MET A 901 62.36 -43.64 -1.44
CA MET A 901 63.65 -43.25 -1.97
C MET A 901 63.57 -41.78 -2.39
N LEU A 902 64.46 -40.93 -1.86
CA LEU A 902 64.65 -39.54 -2.31
C LEU A 902 66.06 -39.44 -2.91
N PHE A 903 66.19 -38.90 -4.11
CA PHE A 903 67.46 -38.85 -4.84
C PHE A 903 67.61 -37.58 -5.67
N ASP A 904 68.86 -37.27 -6.00
CA ASP A 904 69.28 -35.99 -6.55
C ASP A 904 70.48 -36.21 -7.49
N ILE A 905 70.53 -35.42 -8.56
CA ILE A 905 71.55 -35.53 -9.61
C ILE A 905 72.85 -34.86 -9.16
N ASP A 906 73.88 -35.67 -8.94
CA ASP A 906 75.17 -35.23 -8.43
C ASP A 906 75.79 -34.13 -9.33
N HIS A 907 75.93 -32.93 -8.76
CA HIS A 907 76.50 -31.75 -9.43
C HIS A 907 75.72 -31.21 -10.64
N PHE A 908 74.41 -31.47 -10.76
CA PHE A 908 73.60 -31.01 -11.90
C PHE A 908 73.67 -29.50 -12.16
N LYS A 909 73.80 -28.66 -11.12
CA LYS A 909 74.10 -27.24 -11.33
C LYS A 909 75.32 -26.99 -12.25
N LYS A 910 76.41 -27.75 -12.12
CA LYS A 910 77.59 -27.59 -13.01
C LYS A 910 77.27 -27.92 -14.48
N ILE A 911 76.31 -28.83 -14.71
CA ILE A 911 75.86 -29.20 -16.06
C ILE A 911 75.05 -28.04 -16.65
N ASN A 912 74.13 -27.45 -15.87
CA ASN A 912 73.41 -26.24 -16.28
C ASN A 912 74.34 -25.03 -16.49
N ASP A 913 75.31 -24.82 -15.60
CA ASP A 913 76.30 -23.73 -15.70
C ASP A 913 77.22 -23.90 -16.93
N ALA A 914 77.43 -25.12 -17.44
CA ALA A 914 78.32 -25.43 -18.57
C ALA A 914 77.60 -25.59 -19.93
N HIS A 915 76.36 -26.10 -19.93
CA HIS A 915 75.61 -26.46 -21.16
C HIS A 915 74.25 -25.77 -21.28
N GLY A 916 73.81 -25.02 -20.26
CA GLY A 916 72.54 -24.32 -20.23
C GLY A 916 71.35 -25.21 -19.82
N HIS A 917 70.31 -24.56 -19.29
CA HIS A 917 69.09 -25.23 -18.81
C HIS A 917 68.39 -26.16 -19.82
N PRO A 918 68.33 -25.88 -21.15
CA PRO A 918 67.69 -26.80 -22.10
C PRO A 918 68.35 -28.20 -22.13
N ILE A 919 69.66 -28.29 -21.91
CA ILE A 919 70.38 -29.57 -21.82
C ILE A 919 70.09 -30.26 -20.48
N GLY A 920 69.98 -29.49 -19.39
CA GLY A 920 69.47 -29.99 -18.11
C GLY A 920 68.06 -30.59 -18.23
N ASP A 921 67.16 -29.91 -18.93
CA ASP A 921 65.79 -30.37 -19.19
C ASP A 921 65.74 -31.67 -20.00
N GLN A 922 66.65 -31.86 -20.96
CA GLN A 922 66.81 -33.12 -21.70
C GLN A 922 67.27 -34.27 -20.80
N ILE A 923 68.15 -34.00 -19.84
CA ILE A 923 68.59 -34.98 -18.81
C ILE A 923 67.43 -35.32 -17.86
N LEU A 924 66.69 -34.32 -17.38
CA LEU A 924 65.56 -34.51 -16.46
C LEU A 924 64.44 -35.36 -17.06
N ARG A 925 64.12 -35.18 -18.36
CA ARG A 925 63.16 -36.01 -19.10
C ARG A 925 63.60 -37.47 -19.19
N GLN A 926 64.86 -37.73 -19.55
CA GLN A 926 65.40 -39.09 -19.63
C GLN A 926 65.49 -39.76 -18.26
N LEU A 927 65.87 -39.01 -17.22
CA LEU A 927 65.90 -39.52 -15.85
C LEU A 927 64.50 -39.94 -15.39
N ALA A 928 63.48 -39.12 -15.65
CA ALA A 928 62.10 -39.46 -15.34
C ALA A 928 61.62 -40.72 -16.06
N GLN A 929 61.97 -40.89 -17.34
CA GLN A 929 61.68 -42.12 -18.10
C GLN A 929 62.34 -43.36 -17.46
N ILE A 930 63.60 -43.27 -17.03
CA ILE A 930 64.30 -44.35 -16.32
C ILE A 930 63.58 -44.67 -14.99
N CYS A 931 63.14 -43.65 -14.24
CA CYS A 931 62.38 -43.83 -13.01
C CYS A 931 61.03 -44.51 -13.24
N SER A 932 60.28 -44.13 -14.28
CA SER A 932 59.01 -44.77 -14.66
C SER A 932 59.21 -46.22 -15.11
N GLN A 933 60.25 -46.52 -15.89
CA GLN A 933 60.55 -47.88 -16.36
C GLN A 933 61.00 -48.84 -15.24
N LEU A 934 61.63 -48.31 -14.18
CA LEU A 934 62.13 -49.12 -13.05
C LEU A 934 61.15 -49.21 -11.87
N SER A 935 60.04 -48.48 -11.93
CA SER A 935 58.93 -48.49 -10.95
C SER A 935 57.86 -49.51 -11.34
N ARG A 936 57.20 -50.13 -10.36
CA ARG A 936 55.98 -50.94 -10.59
C ARG A 936 54.77 -50.00 -10.73
N ALA A 937 53.66 -50.51 -11.27
CA ALA A 937 52.37 -49.79 -11.30
C ALA A 937 51.82 -49.43 -9.89
N THR A 938 52.38 -50.00 -8.82
CA THR A 938 52.09 -49.69 -7.41
C THR A 938 53.05 -48.69 -6.78
N ASP A 939 54.12 -48.30 -7.47
CA ASP A 939 55.13 -47.38 -6.96
C ASP A 939 54.88 -45.96 -7.51
N LEU A 940 54.98 -44.94 -6.66
CA LEU A 940 54.73 -43.55 -7.07
C LEU A 940 56.05 -42.83 -7.33
N ALA A 941 56.44 -42.73 -8.61
CA ALA A 941 57.54 -41.89 -9.06
C ALA A 941 57.12 -40.42 -9.19
N ALA A 942 57.92 -39.50 -8.66
CA ALA A 942 57.64 -38.07 -8.64
C ALA A 942 58.92 -37.23 -8.75
N ARG A 943 58.78 -35.99 -9.22
CA ARG A 943 59.80 -34.93 -9.10
C ARG A 943 59.50 -34.08 -7.88
N TYR A 944 60.42 -34.03 -6.92
CA TYR A 944 60.23 -33.33 -5.65
C TYR A 944 60.50 -31.83 -5.76
N GLY A 945 61.55 -31.45 -6.51
CA GLY A 945 61.87 -30.06 -6.83
C GLY A 945 63.20 -29.96 -7.57
N GLY A 946 63.27 -29.13 -8.62
CA GLY A 946 64.53 -28.89 -9.36
C GLY A 946 65.14 -30.17 -9.95
N GLU A 947 66.23 -30.64 -9.35
CA GLU A 947 67.00 -31.86 -9.69
C GLU A 947 66.69 -33.07 -8.77
N GLU A 948 65.75 -32.92 -7.82
CA GLU A 948 65.35 -33.93 -6.85
C GLU A 948 64.14 -34.75 -7.33
N PHE A 949 64.20 -36.07 -7.15
CA PHE A 949 63.17 -37.05 -7.48
C PHE A 949 62.87 -37.98 -6.30
N THR A 950 61.65 -38.48 -6.24
CA THR A 950 61.15 -39.40 -5.21
C THR A 950 60.55 -40.63 -5.87
N ILE A 951 60.74 -41.81 -5.27
CA ILE A 951 59.91 -42.98 -5.54
C ILE A 951 59.40 -43.54 -4.19
N LEU A 952 58.08 -43.54 -4.01
CA LEU A 952 57.43 -44.26 -2.90
C LEU A 952 57.17 -45.70 -3.34
N LEU A 953 57.77 -46.65 -2.63
CA LEU A 953 57.74 -48.09 -2.92
C LEU A 953 56.71 -48.80 -2.03
N ALA A 954 55.58 -49.20 -2.62
CA ALA A 954 54.51 -49.90 -1.92
C ALA A 954 54.92 -51.34 -1.57
N GLU A 955 54.40 -51.86 -0.44
CA GLU A 955 54.66 -53.22 0.08
C GLU A 955 56.16 -53.62 0.11
N THR A 956 57.03 -52.65 0.42
CA THR A 956 58.50 -52.77 0.30
C THR A 956 59.22 -52.29 1.56
N ASN A 957 60.12 -53.12 2.09
CA ASN A 957 60.96 -52.82 3.26
C ASN A 957 62.33 -52.24 2.86
N HIS A 958 63.11 -51.77 3.83
CA HIS A 958 64.39 -51.08 3.59
C HIS A 958 65.43 -51.93 2.85
N ASP A 959 65.47 -53.25 3.08
CA ASP A 959 66.41 -54.14 2.37
C ASP A 959 66.08 -54.26 0.88
N ILE A 960 64.80 -54.46 0.53
CA ILE A 960 64.37 -54.53 -0.87
C ILE A 960 64.45 -53.14 -1.51
N ALA A 961 64.09 -52.08 -0.79
CA ALA A 961 64.25 -50.69 -1.25
C ALA A 961 65.72 -50.36 -1.58
N ARG A 962 66.68 -50.80 -0.75
CA ARG A 962 68.12 -50.65 -1.02
C ARG A 962 68.57 -51.36 -2.30
N ILE A 963 68.01 -52.55 -2.58
CA ILE A 963 68.29 -53.29 -3.83
C ILE A 963 67.71 -52.53 -5.04
N ILE A 964 66.49 -52.00 -4.94
CA ILE A 964 65.85 -51.19 -5.99
C ILE A 964 66.63 -49.88 -6.22
N GLY A 965 67.07 -49.22 -5.15
CA GLY A 965 67.89 -48.00 -5.22
C GLY A 965 69.25 -48.23 -5.87
N GLU A 966 69.98 -49.30 -5.52
CA GLU A 966 71.26 -49.60 -6.17
C GLU A 966 71.07 -50.01 -7.64
N ARG A 967 69.95 -50.67 -7.98
CA ARG A 967 69.57 -50.92 -9.39
C ARG A 967 69.33 -49.62 -10.15
N LEU A 968 68.56 -48.68 -9.56
CA LEU A 968 68.27 -47.37 -10.14
C LEU A 968 69.54 -46.53 -10.34
N ARG A 969 70.37 -46.41 -9.30
CA ARG A 969 71.66 -45.71 -9.37
C ARG A 969 72.59 -46.31 -10.42
N SER A 970 72.71 -47.64 -10.46
CA SER A 970 73.56 -48.38 -11.40
C SER A 970 73.04 -48.27 -12.84
N ALA A 971 71.73 -48.14 -13.05
CA ALA A 971 71.15 -47.86 -14.36
C ALA A 971 71.48 -46.43 -14.82
N ILE A 972 71.21 -45.42 -13.98
CA ILE A 972 71.48 -44.01 -14.29
C ILE A 972 72.97 -43.78 -14.61
N MET A 973 73.87 -44.30 -13.77
CA MET A 973 75.33 -44.20 -13.95
C MET A 973 75.84 -44.86 -15.25
N LYS A 974 75.06 -45.75 -15.87
CA LYS A 974 75.41 -46.45 -17.12
C LYS A 974 74.63 -45.93 -18.34
N HIS A 975 73.63 -45.08 -18.14
CA HIS A 975 72.81 -44.56 -19.23
C HIS A 975 73.53 -43.40 -19.92
N PRO A 976 73.77 -43.45 -21.24
CA PRO A 976 74.22 -42.29 -21.99
C PRO A 976 73.04 -41.32 -22.13
N PHE A 977 73.12 -40.17 -21.47
CA PHE A 977 72.12 -39.12 -21.61
C PHE A 977 72.38 -38.41 -22.93
N HIS A 978 71.64 -38.82 -23.96
CA HIS A 978 71.72 -38.24 -25.30
C HIS A 978 71.17 -36.81 -25.25
N THR A 979 72.00 -35.81 -25.56
CA THR A 979 71.60 -34.39 -25.58
C THR A 979 72.13 -33.68 -26.83
N GLU A 980 71.61 -32.49 -27.12
CA GLU A 980 72.13 -31.63 -28.20
C GLU A 980 73.60 -31.19 -27.98
N ALA A 981 74.12 -31.28 -26.75
CA ALA A 981 75.53 -31.07 -26.42
C ALA A 981 76.41 -32.33 -26.58
N GLY A 982 75.83 -33.46 -27.00
CA GLY A 982 76.44 -34.78 -27.06
C GLY A 982 75.98 -35.71 -25.93
N ASP A 983 76.61 -36.89 -25.84
CA ASP A 983 76.30 -37.88 -24.81
C ASP A 983 76.95 -37.49 -23.48
N LEU A 984 76.11 -37.27 -22.46
CA LEU A 984 76.53 -36.94 -21.11
C LEU A 984 76.34 -38.13 -20.16
N SER A 985 77.13 -38.17 -19.09
CA SER A 985 77.00 -39.15 -18.00
C SER A 985 76.77 -38.42 -16.68
N VAL A 986 75.74 -38.82 -15.94
CA VAL A 986 75.40 -38.25 -14.63
C VAL A 986 75.32 -39.36 -13.58
N THR A 987 75.48 -38.99 -12.31
CA THR A 987 75.28 -39.91 -11.18
C THR A 987 74.21 -39.36 -10.25
N VAL A 988 73.65 -40.22 -9.40
CA VAL A 988 72.69 -39.80 -8.36
C VAL A 988 73.15 -40.27 -6.99
N SER A 989 72.96 -39.40 -6.00
CA SER A 989 72.96 -39.78 -4.59
C SER A 989 71.52 -40.17 -4.20
N ILE A 990 71.34 -41.25 -3.43
CA ILE A 990 70.02 -41.76 -3.03
C ILE A 990 69.96 -41.95 -1.52
N GLY A 991 68.99 -41.32 -0.87
CA GLY A 991 68.58 -41.60 0.51
C GLY A 991 67.32 -42.47 0.54
N ILE A 992 67.27 -43.44 1.45
CA ILE A 992 66.14 -44.37 1.59
C ILE A 992 65.69 -44.45 3.05
N ALA A 993 64.39 -44.46 3.28
CA ALA A 993 63.78 -44.76 4.57
C ALA A 993 62.62 -45.75 4.43
N GLU A 994 62.39 -46.56 5.47
CA GLU A 994 61.16 -47.35 5.67
C GLU A 994 60.31 -46.67 6.75
N ALA A 995 58.98 -46.80 6.65
CA ALA A 995 58.05 -46.17 7.58
C ALA A 995 57.85 -46.98 8.87
N ASP A 996 58.08 -46.34 10.02
CA ASP A 996 57.72 -46.87 11.33
C ASP A 996 56.22 -46.68 11.63
N LYS A 997 55.69 -47.45 12.58
CA LYS A 997 54.28 -47.36 13.02
C LYS A 997 53.87 -45.98 13.57
N LYS A 998 54.83 -45.09 13.84
CA LYS A 998 54.62 -43.72 14.33
C LYS A 998 54.74 -42.64 13.24
N ASP A 999 55.21 -42.98 12.05
CA ASP A 999 55.46 -42.02 10.98
C ASP A 999 54.16 -41.52 10.31
N ASN A 1000 54.30 -40.40 9.62
CA ASN A 1000 53.43 -39.95 8.53
C ASN A 1000 54.29 -39.81 7.24
N LEU A 1001 53.68 -39.46 6.10
CA LEU A 1001 54.43 -39.29 4.85
C LEU A 1001 55.54 -38.23 4.97
N GLU A 1002 55.30 -37.14 5.71
CA GLU A 1002 56.28 -36.06 5.89
C GLU A 1002 57.51 -36.49 6.70
N SER A 1003 57.33 -37.28 7.78
CA SER A 1003 58.45 -37.82 8.55
C SER A 1003 59.22 -38.89 7.78
N LEU A 1004 58.53 -39.70 6.96
CA LEU A 1004 59.17 -40.63 6.02
C LEU A 1004 60.04 -39.90 4.98
N ILE A 1005 59.52 -38.84 4.36
CA ILE A 1005 60.28 -37.96 3.45
C ILE A 1005 61.52 -37.40 4.16
N LYS A 1006 61.35 -36.87 5.38
CA LYS A 1006 62.46 -36.29 6.17
C LYS A 1006 63.53 -37.31 6.58
N LYS A 1007 63.15 -38.56 6.87
CA LYS A 1007 64.10 -39.67 7.10
C LYS A 1007 64.91 -39.97 5.83
N ALA A 1008 64.27 -40.03 4.67
CA ALA A 1008 64.95 -40.26 3.39
C ALA A 1008 65.87 -39.09 2.99
N ASP A 1009 65.45 -37.84 3.20
CA ASP A 1009 66.25 -36.63 3.00
C ASP A 1009 67.52 -36.62 3.89
N THR A 1010 67.37 -36.99 5.16
CA THR A 1010 68.52 -37.15 6.07
C THR A 1010 69.53 -38.16 5.54
N ALA A 1011 69.06 -39.28 4.96
CA ALA A 1011 69.92 -40.26 4.30
C ALA A 1011 70.52 -39.76 2.97
N LEU A 1012 69.79 -38.94 2.21
CA LEU A 1012 70.29 -38.33 0.96
C LEU A 1012 71.42 -37.34 1.25
N TYR A 1013 71.29 -36.52 2.30
CA TYR A 1013 72.34 -35.64 2.77
C TYR A 1013 73.61 -36.42 3.18
N GLN A 1014 73.44 -37.53 3.91
CA GLN A 1014 74.53 -38.46 4.21
C GLN A 1014 75.16 -39.06 2.94
N ALA A 1015 74.37 -39.44 1.93
CA ALA A 1015 74.87 -39.95 0.64
C ALA A 1015 75.70 -38.91 -0.12
N LYS A 1016 75.21 -37.67 -0.23
CA LYS A 1016 75.90 -36.53 -0.85
C LYS A 1016 77.24 -36.25 -0.16
N ASN A 1017 77.27 -36.19 1.18
CA ASN A 1017 78.46 -35.82 1.94
C ASN A 1017 79.48 -36.96 2.07
N SER A 1018 79.07 -38.22 2.08
CA SER A 1018 79.99 -39.37 2.16
C SER A 1018 80.80 -39.59 0.87
N GLY A 1019 80.58 -38.78 -0.18
CA GLY A 1019 81.29 -38.84 -1.45
C GLY A 1019 80.44 -39.20 -2.67
N ARG A 1020 79.12 -38.93 -2.64
CA ARG A 1020 78.19 -39.02 -3.78
C ARG A 1020 78.05 -40.41 -4.43
N ASN A 1021 77.24 -40.52 -5.49
CA ASN A 1021 77.02 -41.72 -6.30
C ASN A 1021 76.84 -43.01 -5.48
N ARG A 1022 75.89 -43.00 -4.52
CA ARG A 1022 75.63 -44.14 -3.62
C ARG A 1022 74.21 -44.15 -3.07
N VAL A 1023 73.78 -45.31 -2.57
CA VAL A 1023 72.58 -45.44 -1.73
C VAL A 1023 72.96 -45.43 -0.25
N VAL A 1024 72.24 -44.64 0.55
CA VAL A 1024 72.27 -44.69 2.02
C VAL A 1024 70.87 -44.99 2.54
N VAL A 1025 70.78 -45.87 3.55
CA VAL A 1025 69.53 -46.20 4.24
C VAL A 1025 69.55 -45.54 5.61
N TYR A 1026 68.50 -44.78 5.93
CA TYR A 1026 68.30 -44.14 7.22
C TYR A 1026 68.30 -45.17 8.36
N ARG A 1027 69.01 -44.88 9.45
CA ARG A 1027 69.03 -45.69 10.67
C ARG A 1027 68.88 -44.81 11.90
N GLU A 1028 67.87 -45.07 12.72
CA GLU A 1028 67.75 -44.41 14.03
C GLU A 1028 69.00 -44.66 14.88
N GLY A 1029 69.52 -43.60 15.50
CA GLY A 1029 70.78 -43.62 16.24
C GLY A 1029 72.04 -43.23 15.44
N SER A 1030 71.98 -43.07 14.12
CA SER A 1030 73.14 -42.67 13.28
C SER A 1030 73.40 -41.15 13.20
N ALA A 1031 73.20 -40.44 14.31
CA ALA A 1031 73.34 -38.99 14.41
C ALA A 1031 74.05 -38.54 15.70
N SER A 1032 75.38 -38.52 15.68
CA SER A 1032 76.22 -37.75 16.61
C SER A 1032 77.56 -37.43 15.94
N LEU A 1033 78.28 -36.42 16.46
CA LEU A 1033 79.60 -35.96 16.00
C LEU A 1033 79.61 -35.35 14.58
N ASP A 1034 79.05 -34.14 14.44
CA ASP A 1034 79.85 -32.91 14.29
C ASP A 1034 78.99 -31.68 13.97
N GLN A 1035 78.73 -30.84 14.98
CA GLN A 1035 78.73 -29.36 14.90
C GLN A 1035 78.40 -28.73 16.26
N ILE A 1036 79.38 -27.97 16.78
CA ILE A 1036 79.22 -26.81 17.66
C ILE A 1036 79.54 -25.58 16.80
#